data_AF-A0A524PSZ1-F1
#
_entry.id   AF-A0A524PSZ1-F1
#
_cell.length_a   1.000
_cell.length_b   1.000
_cell.length_c   1.000
_cell.angle_alpha   90.00
_cell.angle_beta   90.00
_cell.angle_gamma   90.00
#
_symmetry.space_group_name_H-M   'P 1'
#
loop_
_entity.id
_entity.type
_entity.pdbx_description
1 polymer ?
#
loop_
_entity_poly.entity_id
_entity_poly.type
_entity_poly.pdbx_seq_one_letter_code
_entity_poly.pdbx_strand_id
1 'polypeptide(L)'
;EMNTRLQVEYAVTDQSLGIDLAKWQILFFDGRESEITWFDLPTDPGKGATHSIECRIYAEEPENDYLPSPGRILELDLPTFNGIRCDFGFMEGDFILPMYDPMIGKLIAHGATRREAMIRLERALQELYIGGVKTNIGQLLRIMRHPVFIGGHYTNKLLSDHPELSHAMPLRPGLTGDRRHMKQVVFGAFTEHLRLLQHSVNEFVVIAGLGSIMDVNTAQEAPSRYEVEYQERRVLVDFIQIAIDAFYAFVNGAYNGKIILTSMNDRCDDFLLIFGSSSYRVRTNRHPGFIELRMKDDFNKINYYRMNVLPEGAAEESHVHILRSPFQGTFISFCRELRPGDLVRREEPLMILSSMKMETIITAPADGRVISLIEDGDESRLLFARTPGGRVAGRSVQEGEVLALIEPAHVHPGNASTPGPDVSPAIGNPPTASILDRLFGDDLPDAVLEDPERHFKTVMELLYAAACGYLHRASLIEALKITVRRVPADINVALVTDDVLDLMNSLMLLYTNIKKLFSPVVSGEGLSFLEELSHHIAGGGIVTGQGSRQFEQLLKTIIDSYGISRWEERSEMSALARNFVFLLLRRAYQFSLDQTDIIKRIVNIISNVRRPGKNTLITLAALMEQEQAERDDSLLKFIKKILSSQFDDADLAAIRERELAPAVKNLYISFRERFTEGIAALCADSLASGAREYPPLPGSVREELSGRIARLEPTWLVRRLYSPMESVWPYR
;
A
#
# COMPACT_ATOMS: atom_id res chain seq x y z
N GLU A 1 -49.27 -4.66 18.67
CA GLU A 1 -49.72 -6.03 18.99
C GLU A 1 -48.64 -6.74 19.79
N MET A 2 -48.88 -7.98 20.23
CA MET A 2 -47.87 -8.81 20.91
C MET A 2 -47.79 -10.17 20.20
N ASN A 3 -46.59 -10.53 19.76
CA ASN A 3 -46.34 -11.79 19.08
C ASN A 3 -45.82 -12.84 20.07
N THR A 4 -46.64 -13.83 20.40
CA THR A 4 -46.32 -14.90 21.38
C THR A 4 -45.49 -16.03 20.77
N ARG A 5 -44.37 -15.66 20.13
CA ARG A 5 -43.41 -16.59 19.52
C ARG A 5 -42.04 -15.93 19.40
N LEU A 6 -40.99 -16.72 19.18
CA LEU A 6 -39.69 -16.19 18.79
C LEU A 6 -39.86 -15.39 17.49
N GLN A 7 -39.36 -14.14 17.49
CA GLN A 7 -39.37 -13.31 16.29
C GLN A 7 -38.30 -13.80 15.31
N VAL A 8 -38.50 -13.58 14.02
CA VAL A 8 -37.54 -14.06 13.00
C VAL A 8 -36.20 -13.33 13.15
N GLU A 9 -36.29 -12.04 13.49
CA GLU A 9 -35.22 -11.08 13.75
C GLU A 9 -34.58 -11.22 15.15
N TYR A 10 -34.80 -12.32 15.89
CA TYR A 10 -34.21 -12.49 17.23
C TYR A 10 -32.67 -12.43 17.24
N ALA A 11 -32.03 -12.74 16.10
CA ALA A 11 -30.58 -12.80 15.98
C ALA A 11 -29.88 -11.44 16.23
N VAL A 12 -30.55 -10.31 15.96
CA VAL A 12 -29.98 -9.00 16.32
C VAL A 12 -29.87 -8.81 17.83
N THR A 13 -30.87 -9.32 18.58
CA THR A 13 -30.90 -9.27 20.04
C THR A 13 -29.84 -10.21 20.63
N ASP A 14 -29.75 -11.44 20.12
CA ASP A 14 -28.72 -12.40 20.50
C ASP A 14 -27.31 -11.80 20.36
N GLN A 15 -27.01 -11.23 19.20
CA GLN A 15 -25.68 -10.68 18.91
C GLN A 15 -25.37 -9.44 19.73
N SER A 16 -26.32 -8.52 19.87
CA SER A 16 -26.10 -7.29 20.66
C SER A 16 -25.96 -7.55 22.16
N LEU A 17 -26.60 -8.59 22.70
CA LEU A 17 -26.57 -8.88 24.13
C LEU A 17 -25.63 -10.05 24.49
N GLY A 18 -25.09 -10.77 23.51
CA GLY A 18 -24.27 -11.96 23.74
C GLY A 18 -25.06 -13.11 24.36
N ILE A 19 -26.33 -13.27 23.98
CA ILE A 19 -27.26 -14.28 24.51
C ILE A 19 -27.69 -15.28 23.44
N ASP A 20 -28.38 -16.33 23.87
CA ASP A 20 -29.01 -17.34 23.00
C ASP A 20 -30.46 -17.55 23.43
N LEU A 21 -31.37 -16.80 22.79
CA LEU A 21 -32.79 -16.85 23.11
C LEU A 21 -33.43 -18.22 22.82
N ALA A 22 -32.97 -18.93 21.79
CA ALA A 22 -33.49 -20.26 21.45
C ALA A 22 -33.11 -21.28 22.53
N LYS A 23 -31.85 -21.25 23.01
CA LYS A 23 -31.41 -22.06 24.16
C LYS A 23 -32.22 -21.75 25.41
N TRP A 24 -32.50 -20.47 25.69
CA TRP A 24 -33.28 -20.09 26.86
C TRP A 24 -34.73 -20.61 26.80
N GLN A 25 -35.35 -20.65 25.62
CA GLN A 25 -36.67 -21.25 25.46
C GLN A 25 -36.68 -22.75 25.82
N ILE A 26 -35.63 -23.49 25.44
CA ILE A 26 -35.47 -24.91 25.79
C ILE A 26 -35.24 -25.07 27.29
N LEU A 27 -34.34 -24.27 27.89
CA LEU A 27 -34.06 -24.33 29.33
C LEU A 27 -35.30 -24.02 30.17
N PHE A 28 -36.09 -23.02 29.77
CA PHE A 28 -37.34 -22.69 30.44
C PHE A 28 -38.35 -23.85 30.35
N PHE A 29 -38.47 -24.48 29.18
CA PHE A 29 -39.35 -25.64 29.02
C PHE A 29 -38.94 -26.83 29.90
N ASP A 30 -37.63 -27.03 30.09
CA ASP A 30 -37.07 -28.10 30.92
C ASP A 30 -37.08 -27.79 32.44
N GLY A 31 -37.61 -26.63 32.88
CA GLY A 31 -37.61 -26.22 34.29
C GLY A 31 -36.20 -25.90 34.83
N ARG A 32 -35.30 -25.43 33.96
CA ARG A 32 -33.90 -25.08 34.27
C ARG A 32 -33.70 -23.57 34.23
N GLU A 33 -34.66 -22.80 34.76
CA GLU A 33 -34.64 -21.34 34.71
C GLU A 33 -33.46 -20.73 35.47
N SER A 34 -32.89 -21.46 36.45
CA SER A 34 -31.69 -21.04 37.17
C SER A 34 -30.43 -20.93 36.30
N GLU A 35 -30.41 -21.54 35.11
CA GLU A 35 -29.33 -21.43 34.14
C GLU A 35 -29.51 -20.26 33.16
N ILE A 36 -30.63 -19.54 33.24
CA ILE A 36 -30.93 -18.37 32.43
C ILE A 36 -30.38 -17.13 33.15
N THR A 37 -29.37 -16.49 32.57
CA THR A 37 -28.61 -15.37 33.19
C THR A 37 -29.30 -14.01 33.07
N TRP A 38 -30.64 -13.95 33.11
CA TRP A 38 -31.45 -12.78 32.75
C TRP A 38 -31.12 -11.50 33.55
N PHE A 39 -30.55 -11.62 34.75
CA PHE A 39 -30.24 -10.50 35.68
C PHE A 39 -28.85 -9.89 35.54
N ASP A 40 -27.91 -10.55 34.83
CA ASP A 40 -26.53 -10.06 34.68
C ASP A 40 -26.34 -9.20 33.42
N LEU A 41 -27.39 -9.00 32.64
CA LEU A 41 -27.34 -8.14 31.45
C LEU A 41 -27.16 -6.67 31.87
N PRO A 42 -26.19 -5.94 31.29
CA PRO A 42 -25.97 -4.54 31.62
C PRO A 42 -27.24 -3.74 31.36
N THR A 43 -27.80 -3.14 32.42
CA THR A 43 -29.01 -2.30 32.41
C THR A 43 -28.75 -0.90 31.87
N ASP A 44 -27.50 -0.57 31.53
CA ASP A 44 -27.08 0.71 30.96
C ASP A 44 -26.73 0.56 29.47
N PRO A 45 -27.63 0.93 28.54
CA PRO A 45 -27.38 0.87 27.10
C PRO A 45 -26.30 1.86 26.61
N GLY A 46 -25.75 2.73 27.48
CA GLY A 46 -24.73 3.72 27.10
C GLY A 46 -23.27 3.25 27.22
N LYS A 47 -22.97 2.20 28.01
CA LYS A 47 -21.59 1.74 28.26
C LYS A 47 -21.32 0.39 27.60
N GLY A 48 -20.65 0.43 26.45
CA GLY A 48 -20.21 -0.78 25.75
C GLY A 48 -21.29 -1.46 24.89
N ALA A 49 -22.41 -0.79 24.62
CA ALA A 49 -23.46 -1.33 23.76
C ALA A 49 -22.96 -1.46 22.32
N THR A 50 -22.87 -2.71 21.88
CA THR A 50 -22.59 -3.08 20.50
C THR A 50 -23.87 -2.97 19.66
N HIS A 51 -23.71 -2.79 18.35
CA HIS A 51 -24.82 -2.63 17.43
C HIS A 51 -24.87 -3.79 16.44
N SER A 52 -26.06 -4.32 16.20
CA SER A 52 -26.30 -5.39 15.23
C SER A 52 -27.35 -4.96 14.21
N ILE A 53 -27.12 -5.29 12.94
CA ILE A 53 -28.06 -5.02 11.84
C ILE A 53 -28.27 -6.33 11.08
N GLU A 54 -29.53 -6.66 10.78
CA GLU A 54 -29.91 -7.86 10.01
C GLU A 54 -30.50 -7.47 8.66
N CYS A 55 -30.11 -8.20 7.62
CA CYS A 55 -30.79 -8.24 6.33
C CYS A 55 -31.38 -9.61 6.09
N ARG A 56 -32.65 -9.64 5.64
CA ARG A 56 -33.29 -10.87 5.13
C ARG A 56 -33.04 -10.99 3.64
N ILE A 57 -32.44 -12.11 3.25
CA ILE A 57 -32.12 -12.40 1.86
C ILE A 57 -33.29 -13.20 1.27
N TYR A 58 -34.02 -12.57 0.37
CA TYR A 58 -35.20 -13.13 -0.28
C TYR A 58 -34.91 -13.49 -1.73
N ALA A 59 -35.47 -14.60 -2.19
CA ALA A 59 -35.57 -14.97 -3.60
C ALA A 59 -36.69 -14.19 -4.28
N GLU A 60 -36.50 -12.88 -4.41
CA GLU A 60 -37.46 -11.95 -4.99
C GLU A 60 -36.74 -10.94 -5.89
N GLU A 61 -37.49 -10.29 -6.78
CA GLU A 61 -37.00 -9.22 -7.65
C GLU A 61 -37.69 -7.88 -7.27
N PRO A 62 -37.10 -7.08 -6.36
CA PRO A 62 -37.69 -5.80 -5.92
C PRO A 62 -37.98 -4.82 -7.07
N GLU A 63 -37.15 -4.84 -8.11
CA GLU A 63 -37.30 -3.99 -9.29
C GLU A 63 -38.56 -4.30 -10.09
N ASN A 64 -39.14 -5.48 -9.90
CA ASN A 64 -40.28 -6.01 -10.62
C ASN A 64 -41.41 -6.31 -9.62
N ASP A 65 -41.74 -5.31 -8.81
CA ASP A 65 -42.79 -5.35 -7.77
C ASP A 65 -42.68 -6.56 -6.82
N TYR A 66 -41.45 -6.90 -6.42
CA TYR A 66 -41.16 -8.00 -5.49
C TYR A 66 -41.66 -9.37 -5.97
N LEU A 67 -41.65 -9.60 -7.28
CA LEU A 67 -42.00 -10.90 -7.83
C LEU A 67 -41.12 -12.01 -7.22
N PRO A 68 -41.72 -13.08 -6.66
CA PRO A 68 -40.98 -14.23 -6.18
C PRO A 68 -40.19 -14.90 -7.31
N SER A 69 -38.99 -15.38 -6.99
CA SER A 69 -38.07 -16.05 -7.91
C SER A 69 -37.78 -17.48 -7.45
N PRO A 70 -38.76 -18.40 -7.51
CA PRO A 70 -38.52 -19.81 -7.25
C PRO A 70 -37.56 -20.38 -8.30
N GLY A 71 -36.75 -21.36 -7.91
CA GLY A 71 -35.74 -21.92 -8.79
C GLY A 71 -34.64 -22.66 -8.06
N ARG A 72 -33.67 -23.18 -8.83
CA ARG A 72 -32.51 -23.87 -8.28
C ARG A 72 -31.44 -22.86 -7.90
N ILE A 73 -30.88 -22.98 -6.70
CA ILE A 73 -29.65 -22.28 -6.33
C ILE A 73 -28.49 -23.01 -6.99
N LEU A 74 -27.85 -22.36 -7.96
CA LEU A 74 -26.74 -22.93 -8.71
C LEU A 74 -25.40 -22.74 -8.01
N GLU A 75 -25.26 -21.63 -7.28
CA GLU A 75 -24.05 -21.24 -6.55
C GLU A 75 -24.47 -20.51 -5.28
N LEU A 76 -23.82 -20.79 -4.14
CA LEU A 76 -24.04 -20.09 -2.88
C LEU A 76 -22.71 -19.86 -2.15
N ASP A 77 -22.17 -18.66 -2.28
CA ASP A 77 -20.97 -18.23 -1.56
C ASP A 77 -21.35 -17.31 -0.41
N LEU A 78 -21.13 -17.76 0.82
CA LEU A 78 -21.39 -16.98 2.04
C LEU A 78 -20.15 -16.17 2.45
N PRO A 79 -20.31 -14.96 3.03
CA PRO A 79 -19.20 -14.19 3.60
C PRO A 79 -18.62 -14.87 4.85
N THR A 80 -17.30 -14.82 5.04
CA THR A 80 -16.58 -15.60 6.09
C THR A 80 -15.69 -14.77 7.02
N PHE A 81 -15.92 -13.46 7.15
CA PHE A 81 -15.07 -12.58 7.98
C PHE A 81 -15.71 -12.25 9.35
N ASN A 82 -14.88 -11.78 10.28
CA ASN A 82 -15.29 -11.50 11.66
C ASN A 82 -16.42 -10.46 11.75
N GLY A 83 -17.35 -10.70 12.68
CA GLY A 83 -18.48 -9.81 12.94
C GLY A 83 -19.67 -10.01 12.01
N ILE A 84 -19.70 -11.11 11.25
CA ILE A 84 -20.83 -11.54 10.42
C ILE A 84 -21.34 -12.91 10.88
N ARG A 85 -22.66 -13.04 10.99
CA ARG A 85 -23.39 -14.29 11.21
C ARG A 85 -24.33 -14.53 10.03
N CYS A 86 -24.32 -15.75 9.51
CA CYS A 86 -25.16 -16.19 8.39
C CYS A 86 -26.08 -17.32 8.85
N ASP A 87 -27.38 -17.05 8.95
CA ASP A 87 -28.40 -18.07 9.24
C ASP A 87 -29.11 -18.43 7.92
N PHE A 88 -28.56 -19.36 7.14
CA PHE A 88 -29.09 -19.78 5.84
C PHE A 88 -29.73 -21.17 5.91
N GLY A 89 -30.90 -21.31 5.29
CA GLY A 89 -31.66 -22.57 5.26
C GLY A 89 -31.46 -23.42 4.01
N PHE A 90 -30.58 -23.00 3.11
CA PHE A 90 -30.35 -23.61 1.80
C PHE A 90 -28.85 -23.79 1.53
N MET A 91 -28.52 -24.74 0.67
CA MET A 91 -27.19 -25.01 0.14
C MET A 91 -27.17 -24.92 -1.40
N GLU A 92 -25.96 -24.90 -1.97
CA GLU A 92 -25.79 -25.05 -3.41
C GLU A 92 -26.46 -26.32 -3.92
N GLY A 93 -27.23 -26.19 -4.99
CA GLY A 93 -27.97 -27.27 -5.62
C GLY A 93 -29.42 -27.43 -5.15
N ASP A 94 -29.81 -26.80 -4.04
CA ASP A 94 -31.18 -26.84 -3.50
C ASP A 94 -32.18 -26.08 -4.38
N PHE A 95 -33.47 -26.37 -4.19
CA PHE A 95 -34.57 -25.73 -4.89
C PHE A 95 -35.44 -24.89 -3.96
N ILE A 96 -35.64 -23.62 -4.33
CA ILE A 96 -36.61 -22.72 -3.72
C ILE A 96 -37.96 -22.99 -4.34
N LEU A 97 -38.86 -23.57 -3.55
CA LEU A 97 -40.20 -23.93 -3.98
C LEU A 97 -41.16 -22.74 -3.84
N PRO A 98 -42.10 -22.54 -4.79
CA PRO A 98 -43.04 -21.41 -4.77
C PRO A 98 -44.10 -21.50 -3.66
N MET A 99 -44.21 -22.65 -2.99
CA MET A 99 -45.21 -22.92 -1.94
C MET A 99 -44.77 -22.53 -0.53
N TYR A 100 -43.53 -22.07 -0.37
CA TYR A 100 -42.97 -21.61 0.91
C TYR A 100 -42.56 -20.14 0.83
N ASP A 101 -42.19 -19.59 1.99
CA ASP A 101 -41.59 -18.26 2.10
C ASP A 101 -40.30 -18.20 1.24
N PRO A 102 -40.12 -17.16 0.38
CA PRO A 102 -38.94 -17.04 -0.48
C PRO A 102 -37.65 -16.64 0.28
N MET A 103 -37.65 -16.55 1.61
CA MET A 103 -36.47 -16.25 2.41
C MET A 103 -35.43 -17.37 2.30
N ILE A 104 -34.26 -17.02 1.75
CA ILE A 104 -33.11 -17.92 1.61
C ILE A 104 -32.33 -17.98 2.93
N GLY A 105 -32.18 -16.83 3.59
CA GLY A 105 -31.42 -16.74 4.83
C GLY A 105 -31.39 -15.34 5.43
N LYS A 106 -30.74 -15.24 6.58
CA LYS A 106 -30.50 -13.98 7.29
C LYS A 106 -29.02 -13.69 7.36
N LEU A 107 -28.67 -12.45 7.08
CA LEU A 107 -27.31 -11.93 7.16
C LEU A 107 -27.25 -10.89 8.27
N ILE A 108 -26.51 -11.18 9.34
CA ILE A 108 -26.44 -10.34 10.53
C ILE A 108 -25.02 -9.82 10.68
N ALA A 109 -24.86 -8.51 10.78
CA ALA A 109 -23.59 -7.87 11.07
C ALA A 109 -23.60 -7.25 12.46
N HIS A 110 -22.48 -7.36 13.15
CA HIS A 110 -22.28 -6.85 14.50
C HIS A 110 -21.03 -5.97 14.57
N GLY A 111 -21.05 -4.90 15.35
CA GLY A 111 -19.91 -4.01 15.57
C GLY A 111 -20.01 -3.23 16.88
N ALA A 112 -18.92 -2.57 17.29
CA ALA A 112 -18.91 -1.72 18.47
C ALA A 112 -19.74 -0.44 18.28
N THR A 113 -19.98 -0.06 17.02
CA THR A 113 -20.86 1.06 16.65
C THR A 113 -21.79 0.69 15.51
N ARG A 114 -22.90 1.42 15.36
CA ARG A 114 -23.79 1.28 14.19
C ARG A 114 -23.05 1.43 12.88
N ARG A 115 -22.13 2.40 12.79
CA ARG A 115 -21.32 2.65 11.59
C ARG A 115 -20.46 1.45 11.24
N GLU A 116 -19.82 0.84 12.23
CA GLU A 116 -19.00 -0.37 12.02
C GLU A 116 -19.86 -1.56 11.57
N ALA A 117 -21.00 -1.80 12.22
CA ALA A 117 -21.95 -2.84 11.81
C ALA A 117 -22.44 -2.63 10.38
N MET A 118 -22.70 -1.38 9.98
CA MET A 118 -23.10 -1.04 8.61
C MET A 118 -22.00 -1.35 7.58
N ILE A 119 -20.74 -0.96 7.86
CA ILE A 119 -19.61 -1.23 6.96
C ILE A 119 -19.42 -2.74 6.78
N ARG A 120 -19.49 -3.50 7.88
CA ARG A 120 -19.42 -4.97 7.85
C ARG A 120 -20.58 -5.56 7.05
N LEU A 121 -21.81 -5.10 7.28
CA LEU A 121 -22.98 -5.60 6.55
C LEU A 121 -22.92 -5.30 5.05
N GLU A 122 -22.50 -4.09 4.66
CA GLU A 122 -22.34 -3.72 3.26
C GLU A 122 -21.32 -4.64 2.58
N ARG A 123 -20.16 -4.85 3.21
CA ARG A 123 -19.14 -5.79 2.73
C ARG A 123 -19.71 -7.20 2.61
N ALA A 124 -20.46 -7.66 3.61
CA ALA A 124 -21.05 -9.00 3.61
C ALA A 124 -22.06 -9.18 2.49
N LEU A 125 -22.91 -8.19 2.20
CA LEU A 125 -23.84 -8.20 1.07
C LEU A 125 -23.11 -8.19 -0.30
N GLN A 126 -21.95 -7.54 -0.39
CA GLN A 126 -21.12 -7.58 -1.60
C GLN A 126 -20.43 -8.93 -1.79
N GLU A 127 -19.96 -9.56 -0.71
CA GLU A 127 -19.33 -10.87 -0.76
C GLU A 127 -20.33 -12.00 -0.97
N LEU A 128 -21.56 -11.86 -0.45
CA LEU A 128 -22.64 -12.82 -0.63
C LEU A 128 -22.97 -12.96 -2.11
N TYR A 129 -22.90 -14.18 -2.62
CA TYR A 129 -23.29 -14.49 -4.00
C TYR A 129 -24.24 -15.67 -4.04
N ILE A 130 -25.36 -15.47 -4.75
CA ILE A 130 -26.40 -16.48 -4.94
C ILE A 130 -26.70 -16.52 -6.43
N GLY A 131 -26.35 -17.62 -7.07
CA GLY A 131 -26.58 -17.87 -8.49
C GLY A 131 -27.83 -18.71 -8.72
N GLY A 132 -28.46 -18.55 -9.89
CA GLY A 132 -29.61 -19.36 -10.32
C GLY A 132 -30.99 -18.79 -10.00
N VAL A 133 -31.10 -17.89 -9.03
CA VAL A 133 -32.34 -17.18 -8.66
C VAL A 133 -32.11 -15.66 -8.56
N LYS A 134 -33.17 -14.86 -8.73
CA LYS A 134 -33.14 -13.43 -8.43
C LYS A 134 -33.25 -13.20 -6.93
N THR A 135 -32.59 -12.16 -6.44
CA THR A 135 -32.55 -11.85 -5.00
C THR A 135 -32.69 -10.35 -4.73
N ASN A 136 -33.13 -10.01 -3.52
CA ASN A 136 -33.26 -8.64 -3.05
C ASN A 136 -31.92 -7.97 -2.64
N ILE A 137 -30.77 -8.64 -2.80
CA ILE A 137 -29.45 -8.16 -2.37
C ILE A 137 -29.13 -6.77 -2.96
N GLY A 138 -29.49 -6.53 -4.21
CA GLY A 138 -29.27 -5.24 -4.88
C GLY A 138 -30.00 -4.09 -4.18
N GLN A 139 -31.26 -4.29 -3.79
CA GLN A 139 -32.04 -3.32 -3.02
C GLN A 139 -31.42 -3.07 -1.63
N LEU A 140 -31.02 -4.14 -0.93
CA LEU A 140 -30.41 -4.03 0.39
C LEU A 140 -29.13 -3.18 0.33
N LEU A 141 -28.28 -3.38 -0.68
CA LEU A 141 -27.10 -2.54 -0.91
C LEU A 141 -27.46 -1.07 -1.16
N ARG A 142 -28.53 -0.78 -1.94
CA ARG A 142 -29.01 0.59 -2.16
C ARG A 142 -29.45 1.25 -0.85
N ILE A 143 -30.22 0.53 -0.03
CA ILE A 143 -30.69 1.01 1.28
C ILE A 143 -29.51 1.32 2.19
N MET A 144 -28.56 0.39 2.31
CA MET A 144 -27.38 0.53 3.18
C MET A 144 -26.52 1.76 2.82
N ARG A 145 -26.47 2.12 1.54
CA ARG A 145 -25.72 3.27 1.01
C ARG A 145 -26.50 4.59 1.04
N HIS A 146 -27.81 4.55 1.30
CA HIS A 146 -28.64 5.73 1.21
C HIS A 146 -28.37 6.69 2.39
N PRO A 147 -28.16 8.01 2.15
CA PRO A 147 -27.85 8.97 3.22
C PRO A 147 -28.86 9.00 4.35
N VAL A 148 -30.15 8.78 4.04
CA VAL A 148 -31.23 8.76 5.04
C VAL A 148 -31.09 7.54 5.97
N PHE A 149 -30.74 6.37 5.42
CA PHE A 149 -30.49 5.18 6.22
C PHE A 149 -29.19 5.31 7.03
N ILE A 150 -28.12 5.84 6.44
CA ILE A 150 -26.85 6.12 7.13
C ILE A 150 -27.08 7.08 8.30
N GLY A 151 -27.82 8.16 8.08
CA GLY A 151 -28.13 9.16 9.10
C GLY A 151 -29.09 8.69 10.19
N GLY A 152 -29.79 7.56 10.00
CA GLY A 152 -30.78 7.08 10.97
C GLY A 152 -32.12 7.83 10.96
N HIS A 153 -32.31 8.75 10.01
CA HIS A 153 -33.48 9.64 9.93
C HIS A 153 -34.59 9.05 9.06
N TYR A 154 -35.04 7.84 9.37
CA TYR A 154 -36.08 7.15 8.61
C TYR A 154 -37.23 6.69 9.50
N THR A 155 -38.37 6.44 8.86
CA THR A 155 -39.56 5.86 9.48
C THR A 155 -39.87 4.51 8.85
N ASN A 156 -40.97 3.87 9.24
CA ASN A 156 -41.49 2.67 8.56
C ASN A 156 -41.94 2.94 7.10
N LYS A 157 -41.91 4.20 6.64
CA LYS A 157 -42.23 4.63 5.28
C LYS A 157 -41.00 4.81 4.38
N LEU A 158 -39.80 4.39 4.80
CA LEU A 158 -38.55 4.58 4.04
C LEU A 158 -38.68 4.27 2.54
N LEU A 159 -39.26 3.12 2.18
CA LEU A 159 -39.40 2.72 0.77
C LEU A 159 -40.49 3.48 0.00
N SER A 160 -41.54 3.95 0.69
CA SER A 160 -42.57 4.79 0.07
C SER A 160 -42.11 6.24 -0.10
N ASP A 161 -41.32 6.73 0.84
CA ASP A 161 -40.78 8.09 0.84
C ASP A 161 -39.59 8.21 -0.15
N HIS A 162 -38.91 7.11 -0.43
CA HIS A 162 -37.76 7.01 -1.35
C HIS A 162 -37.93 5.87 -2.39
N PRO A 163 -38.79 6.05 -3.40
CA PRO A 163 -39.03 5.04 -4.44
C PRO A 163 -37.78 4.59 -5.21
N GLU A 164 -36.74 5.44 -5.25
CA GLU A 164 -35.42 5.14 -5.81
C GLU A 164 -34.67 3.99 -5.10
N LEU A 165 -35.11 3.59 -3.90
CA LEU A 165 -34.58 2.42 -3.21
C LEU A 165 -35.17 1.11 -3.75
N SER A 166 -36.41 1.17 -4.23
CA SER A 166 -37.14 0.02 -4.79
C SER A 166 -36.76 -0.26 -6.23
N HIS A 167 -36.62 0.78 -7.04
CA HIS A 167 -36.26 0.62 -8.46
C HIS A 167 -34.82 1.04 -8.70
N ALA A 168 -34.06 0.21 -9.42
CA ALA A 168 -32.80 0.65 -9.99
C ALA A 168 -33.10 1.82 -10.93
N MET A 169 -32.70 3.05 -10.57
CA MET A 169 -32.63 4.09 -11.58
C MET A 169 -31.66 3.59 -12.65
N PRO A 170 -32.06 3.46 -13.92
CA PRO A 170 -31.08 3.22 -14.98
C PRO A 170 -30.04 4.33 -14.84
N LEU A 171 -28.76 3.96 -14.73
CA LEU A 171 -27.64 4.88 -14.87
C LEU A 171 -27.96 5.74 -16.09
N ARG A 172 -28.31 7.02 -15.88
CA ARG A 172 -28.62 7.91 -16.99
C ARG A 172 -27.34 7.97 -17.82
N PRO A 173 -27.31 7.43 -19.06
CA PRO A 173 -26.16 7.59 -19.91
C PRO A 173 -26.04 9.10 -20.17
N GLY A 174 -24.97 9.73 -19.68
CA GLY A 174 -24.73 11.15 -19.95
C GLY A 174 -24.99 12.13 -18.80
N LEU A 175 -25.00 11.72 -17.53
CA LEU A 175 -24.51 12.66 -16.50
C LEU A 175 -23.01 12.83 -16.75
N THR A 176 -22.67 13.94 -17.39
CA THR A 176 -21.35 14.41 -17.86
C THR A 176 -20.29 14.58 -16.77
N GLY A 177 -20.31 13.77 -15.71
CA GLY A 177 -19.40 13.86 -14.57
C GLY A 177 -18.97 12.54 -13.93
N ASP A 178 -19.57 11.38 -14.26
CA ASP A 178 -19.07 10.11 -13.71
C ASP A 178 -17.93 9.55 -14.56
N ARG A 179 -16.70 10.01 -14.30
CA ARG A 179 -15.47 9.56 -14.98
C ARG A 179 -15.12 8.09 -14.70
N ARG A 180 -15.84 7.40 -13.81
CA ARG A 180 -15.56 6.03 -13.34
C ARG A 180 -16.08 4.91 -14.25
N HIS A 181 -16.51 5.23 -15.48
CA HIS A 181 -17.02 4.27 -16.47
C HIS A 181 -16.03 3.16 -16.89
N MET A 182 -14.74 3.30 -16.55
CA MET A 182 -13.68 2.33 -16.89
C MET A 182 -13.04 1.68 -15.65
N LYS A 183 -13.79 1.54 -14.55
CA LYS A 183 -13.27 0.94 -13.30
C LYS A 183 -12.63 -0.43 -13.48
N GLN A 184 -13.13 -1.26 -14.40
CA GLN A 184 -12.54 -2.57 -14.71
C GLN A 184 -11.12 -2.43 -15.27
N VAL A 185 -10.87 -1.43 -16.12
CA VAL A 185 -9.53 -1.14 -16.68
C VAL A 185 -8.61 -0.63 -15.58
N VAL A 186 -9.12 0.29 -14.74
CA VAL A 186 -8.38 0.81 -13.58
C VAL A 186 -8.04 -0.32 -12.61
N PHE A 187 -8.99 -1.18 -12.25
CA PHE A 187 -8.76 -2.29 -11.32
C PHE A 187 -7.84 -3.35 -11.91
N GLY A 188 -7.96 -3.68 -13.20
CA GLY A 188 -7.02 -4.58 -13.86
C GLY A 188 -5.58 -4.06 -13.78
N ALA A 189 -5.34 -2.81 -14.16
CA ALA A 189 -4.03 -2.18 -13.99
C ALA A 189 -3.57 -2.16 -12.53
N PHE A 190 -4.47 -1.86 -11.59
CA PHE A 190 -4.16 -1.78 -10.16
C PHE A 190 -3.73 -3.13 -9.58
N THR A 191 -4.33 -4.24 -10.03
CA THR A 191 -3.96 -5.58 -9.57
C THR A 191 -2.57 -6.00 -10.05
N GLU A 192 -2.14 -5.58 -11.25
CA GLU A 192 -0.75 -5.76 -11.68
C GLU A 192 0.21 -4.82 -10.95
N HIS A 193 -0.22 -3.58 -10.65
CA HIS A 193 0.56 -2.64 -9.86
C HIS A 193 0.89 -3.19 -8.47
N LEU A 194 -0.11 -3.68 -7.75
CA LEU A 194 0.10 -4.28 -6.42
C LEU A 194 0.99 -5.52 -6.47
N ARG A 195 0.86 -6.36 -7.50
CA ARG A 195 1.73 -7.52 -7.69
C ARG A 195 3.20 -7.11 -7.90
N LEU A 196 3.47 -6.14 -8.78
CA LEU A 196 4.83 -5.67 -9.04
C LEU A 196 5.42 -4.96 -7.81
N LEU A 197 4.60 -4.21 -7.08
CA LEU A 197 4.99 -3.62 -5.79
C LEU A 197 5.34 -4.70 -4.77
N GLN A 198 4.51 -5.74 -4.62
CA GLN A 198 4.79 -6.86 -3.72
C GLN A 198 6.07 -7.59 -4.13
N HIS A 199 6.29 -7.81 -5.42
CA HIS A 199 7.51 -8.42 -5.95
C HIS A 199 8.75 -7.56 -5.65
N SER A 200 8.69 -6.25 -5.90
CA SER A 200 9.76 -5.30 -5.59
C SER A 200 10.13 -5.29 -4.11
N VAL A 201 9.13 -5.35 -3.21
CA VAL A 201 9.35 -5.47 -1.76
C VAL A 201 10.01 -6.80 -1.40
N ASN A 202 9.56 -7.91 -1.98
CA ASN A 202 10.14 -9.22 -1.71
C ASN A 202 11.58 -9.33 -2.22
N GLU A 203 11.86 -8.84 -3.43
CA GLU A 203 13.21 -8.77 -4.00
C GLU A 203 14.13 -7.91 -3.13
N PHE A 204 13.66 -6.74 -2.69
CA PHE A 204 14.41 -5.85 -1.78
C PHE A 204 14.82 -6.56 -0.48
N VAL A 205 13.92 -7.38 0.08
CA VAL A 205 14.18 -8.13 1.32
C VAL A 205 15.17 -9.27 1.10
N VAL A 206 15.04 -9.99 -0.02
CA VAL A 206 15.84 -11.19 -0.32
C VAL A 206 17.25 -10.84 -0.79
N ILE A 207 17.39 -9.83 -1.67
CA ILE A 207 18.69 -9.46 -2.29
C ILE A 207 19.54 -8.62 -1.34
N ALA A 208 18.96 -7.62 -0.67
CA ALA A 208 19.79 -6.67 0.05
C ALA A 208 20.48 -7.33 1.26
N GLY A 209 19.79 -8.16 2.03
CA GLY A 209 20.22 -8.35 3.42
C GLY A 209 20.17 -7.00 4.13
N LEU A 210 19.50 -6.95 5.27
CA LEU A 210 19.00 -5.68 5.81
C LEU A 210 20.11 -4.64 6.14
N GLY A 211 21.38 -5.09 6.24
CA GLY A 211 22.56 -4.23 6.40
C GLY A 211 23.09 -3.54 5.12
N SER A 212 22.67 -3.92 3.91
CA SER A 212 23.07 -3.25 2.66
C SER A 212 21.96 -2.36 2.05
N ILE A 213 20.84 -2.21 2.75
CA ILE A 213 19.69 -1.37 2.33
C ILE A 213 20.11 0.05 1.94
N MET A 214 21.16 0.57 2.58
CA MET A 214 21.71 1.90 2.35
C MET A 214 22.56 2.00 1.09
N ASP A 215 23.19 0.89 0.65
CA ASP A 215 24.20 0.88 -0.42
C ASP A 215 23.67 0.33 -1.76
N VAL A 216 22.55 -0.39 -1.76
CA VAL A 216 22.00 -1.01 -2.97
C VAL A 216 21.25 0.01 -3.82
N ASN A 217 21.88 0.59 -4.84
CA ASN A 217 21.24 1.51 -5.81
C ASN A 217 20.16 0.85 -6.70
N THR A 218 19.98 -0.47 -6.63
CA THR A 218 19.23 -1.29 -7.59
C THR A 218 18.06 -2.03 -6.95
N ALA A 219 17.14 -1.33 -6.28
CA ALA A 219 15.80 -1.89 -6.11
C ALA A 219 15.00 -1.57 -7.37
N GLN A 220 14.65 -2.57 -8.18
CA GLN A 220 13.82 -2.37 -9.35
C GLN A 220 12.47 -1.80 -8.91
N GLU A 221 12.20 -0.54 -9.28
CA GLU A 221 11.03 0.18 -8.82
C GLU A 221 9.77 -0.36 -9.50
N ALA A 222 8.68 -0.49 -8.74
CA ALA A 222 7.39 -0.78 -9.34
C ALA A 222 6.99 0.38 -10.28
N PRO A 223 6.60 0.09 -11.52
CA PRO A 223 6.17 1.11 -12.46
C PRO A 223 4.93 1.84 -11.93
N SER A 224 4.82 3.14 -12.25
CA SER A 224 3.69 3.99 -11.86
C SER A 224 2.66 4.17 -12.99
N ARG A 225 3.00 3.76 -14.21
CA ARG A 225 2.15 3.85 -15.40
C ARG A 225 2.06 2.52 -16.13
N TYR A 226 0.86 2.24 -16.65
CA TYR A 226 0.50 1.01 -17.36
C TYR A 226 -0.24 1.32 -18.66
N GLU A 227 0.12 0.61 -19.73
CA GLU A 227 -0.68 0.53 -20.94
C GLU A 227 -1.65 -0.64 -20.80
N VAL A 228 -2.95 -0.34 -20.88
CA VAL A 228 -4.01 -1.35 -20.82
C VAL A 228 -4.71 -1.42 -22.16
N GLU A 229 -4.72 -2.61 -22.75
CA GLU A 229 -5.50 -2.94 -23.94
C GLU A 229 -6.77 -3.69 -23.53
N TYR A 230 -7.93 -3.08 -23.78
CA TYR A 230 -9.24 -3.61 -23.44
C TYR A 230 -10.24 -3.26 -24.54
N GLN A 231 -10.94 -4.27 -25.09
CA GLN A 231 -11.92 -4.09 -26.18
C GLN A 231 -11.35 -3.29 -27.38
N GLU A 232 -10.13 -3.65 -27.84
CA GLU A 232 -9.42 -2.98 -28.94
C GLU A 232 -9.08 -1.51 -28.69
N ARG A 233 -9.20 -1.03 -27.44
CA ARG A 233 -8.80 0.30 -27.04
C ARG A 233 -7.57 0.22 -26.14
N ARG A 234 -6.60 1.09 -26.41
CA ARG A 234 -5.43 1.29 -25.57
C ARG A 234 -5.65 2.50 -24.67
N VAL A 235 -5.36 2.32 -23.39
CA VAL A 235 -5.59 3.32 -22.36
C VAL A 235 -4.38 3.35 -21.45
N LEU A 236 -3.91 4.56 -21.13
CA LEU A 236 -2.85 4.76 -20.16
C LEU A 236 -3.48 4.92 -18.77
N VAL A 237 -2.99 4.15 -17.81
CA VAL A 237 -3.42 4.22 -16.41
C VAL A 237 -2.22 4.54 -15.54
N ASP A 238 -2.30 5.63 -14.78
CA ASP A 238 -1.28 6.02 -13.80
C ASP A 238 -1.84 5.85 -12.38
N PHE A 239 -0.97 5.42 -11.46
CA PHE A 239 -1.25 5.38 -10.03
C PHE A 239 -0.30 6.27 -9.26
N ILE A 240 -0.86 7.09 -8.38
CA ILE A 240 -0.11 7.87 -7.40
C ILE A 240 -0.51 7.38 -6.01
N GLN A 241 0.44 6.76 -5.31
CA GLN A 241 0.24 6.34 -3.94
C GLN A 241 0.28 7.57 -3.00
N ILE A 242 -0.67 7.63 -2.07
CA ILE A 242 -0.82 8.74 -1.11
C ILE A 242 -0.85 8.25 0.35
N ALA A 243 -1.10 6.96 0.57
CA ALA A 243 -0.94 6.28 1.85
C ALA A 243 -0.56 4.82 1.58
N ILE A 244 -0.32 4.02 2.63
CA ILE A 244 0.00 2.58 2.47
C ILE A 244 -1.07 1.85 1.66
N ASP A 245 -2.33 2.14 1.94
CA ASP A 245 -3.50 1.49 1.36
C ASP A 245 -4.21 2.36 0.31
N ALA A 246 -3.81 3.62 0.11
CA ALA A 246 -4.58 4.57 -0.70
C ALA A 246 -3.82 5.11 -1.92
N PHE A 247 -4.52 5.15 -3.05
CA PHE A 247 -3.97 5.50 -4.36
C PHE A 247 -4.93 6.41 -5.14
N TYR A 248 -4.40 7.40 -5.85
CA TYR A 248 -5.11 8.11 -6.91
C TYR A 248 -4.89 7.41 -8.23
N ALA A 249 -5.98 7.15 -8.96
CA ALA A 249 -5.95 6.56 -10.28
C ALA A 249 -6.26 7.61 -11.34
N PHE A 250 -5.48 7.60 -12.41
CA PHE A 250 -5.63 8.48 -13.57
C PHE A 250 -5.77 7.66 -14.83
N VAL A 251 -6.59 8.14 -15.76
CA VAL A 251 -6.85 7.49 -17.04
C VAL A 251 -6.58 8.51 -18.13
N ASN A 252 -5.60 8.24 -18.99
CA ASN A 252 -5.09 9.17 -20.00
C ASN A 252 -4.79 10.57 -19.42
N GLY A 253 -4.15 10.61 -18.25
CA GLY A 253 -3.80 11.84 -17.55
C GLY A 253 -4.93 12.51 -16.76
N ALA A 254 -6.20 12.12 -16.96
CA ALA A 254 -7.33 12.68 -16.22
C ALA A 254 -7.59 11.93 -14.91
N TYR A 255 -7.93 12.64 -13.84
CA TYR A 255 -8.21 12.03 -12.54
C TYR A 255 -9.51 11.21 -12.58
N ASN A 256 -9.42 9.93 -12.19
CA ASN A 256 -10.54 9.00 -12.23
C ASN A 256 -11.14 8.71 -10.85
N GLY A 257 -10.31 8.70 -9.80
CA GLY A 257 -10.77 8.54 -8.42
C GLY A 257 -9.71 8.04 -7.45
N LYS A 258 -10.07 7.96 -6.16
CA LYS A 258 -9.26 7.39 -5.09
C LYS A 258 -9.64 5.93 -4.86
N ILE A 259 -8.65 5.04 -4.90
CA ILE A 259 -8.73 3.63 -4.55
C ILE A 259 -8.19 3.47 -3.12
N ILE A 260 -8.89 2.72 -2.28
CA ILE A 260 -8.41 2.29 -0.95
C ILE A 260 -8.41 0.77 -0.91
N LEU A 261 -7.24 0.17 -0.73
CA LEU A 261 -7.03 -1.27 -0.59
C LEU A 261 -7.40 -1.70 0.84
N THR A 262 -8.54 -2.37 0.99
CA THR A 262 -8.99 -2.84 2.31
C THR A 262 -8.33 -4.16 2.70
N SER A 263 -8.19 -5.07 1.75
CA SER A 263 -7.50 -6.34 1.97
C SER A 263 -7.02 -6.95 0.67
N MET A 264 -5.97 -7.77 0.75
CA MET A 264 -5.40 -8.53 -0.34
C MET A 264 -4.89 -9.85 0.21
N ASN A 265 -4.94 -10.92 -0.58
CA ASN A 265 -4.32 -12.19 -0.19
C ASN A 265 -2.82 -12.24 -0.58
N ASP A 266 -2.08 -13.19 0.00
CA ASP A 266 -0.63 -13.30 -0.23
C ASP A 266 -0.25 -13.56 -1.70
N ARG A 267 -1.16 -14.16 -2.48
CA ARG A 267 -0.97 -14.46 -3.91
C ARG A 267 -1.21 -13.25 -4.83
N CYS A 268 -1.68 -12.11 -4.29
CA CYS A 268 -2.12 -10.96 -5.09
C CYS A 268 -3.12 -11.32 -6.19
N ASP A 269 -4.11 -12.17 -5.90
CA ASP A 269 -5.16 -12.56 -6.87
C ASP A 269 -6.60 -12.36 -6.36
N ASP A 270 -6.80 -12.00 -5.09
CA ASP A 270 -8.09 -11.60 -4.51
C ASP A 270 -7.91 -10.31 -3.69
N PHE A 271 -8.69 -9.29 -4.04
CA PHE A 271 -8.56 -7.93 -3.53
C PHE A 271 -9.93 -7.39 -3.10
N LEU A 272 -9.95 -6.63 -2.02
CA LEU A 272 -11.10 -5.83 -1.60
C LEU A 272 -10.73 -4.35 -1.70
N LEU A 273 -11.40 -3.63 -2.58
CA LEU A 273 -11.08 -2.25 -2.94
C LEU A 273 -12.28 -1.35 -2.64
N ILE A 274 -12.06 -0.18 -2.04
CA ILE A 274 -13.05 0.90 -2.00
C ILE A 274 -12.69 1.88 -3.12
N PHE A 275 -13.66 2.17 -3.99
CA PHE A 275 -13.51 3.16 -5.06
C PHE A 275 -14.76 4.02 -5.16
N GLY A 276 -14.61 5.32 -4.93
CA GLY A 276 -15.74 6.22 -4.73
C GLY A 276 -16.51 5.89 -3.44
N SER A 277 -17.81 5.63 -3.57
CA SER A 277 -18.71 5.28 -2.45
C SER A 277 -19.07 3.80 -2.44
N SER A 278 -18.26 2.95 -3.05
CA SER A 278 -18.55 1.51 -3.21
C SER A 278 -17.32 0.68 -2.97
N SER A 279 -17.53 -0.48 -2.35
CA SER A 279 -16.53 -1.53 -2.22
C SER A 279 -16.69 -2.58 -3.33
N TYR A 280 -15.58 -3.09 -3.82
CA TYR A 280 -15.46 -4.03 -4.92
C TYR A 280 -14.52 -5.16 -4.51
N ARG A 281 -15.03 -6.39 -4.56
CA ARG A 281 -14.16 -7.57 -4.53
C ARG A 281 -13.73 -7.88 -5.95
N VAL A 282 -12.43 -7.91 -6.16
CA VAL A 282 -11.78 -8.06 -7.47
C VAL A 282 -10.89 -9.29 -7.39
N ARG A 283 -11.15 -10.28 -8.24
CA ARG A 283 -10.29 -11.46 -8.39
C ARG A 283 -9.60 -11.43 -9.75
N THR A 284 -8.35 -11.84 -9.81
CA THR A 284 -7.53 -11.72 -11.03
C THR A 284 -6.86 -13.04 -11.35
N ASN A 285 -7.22 -13.64 -12.47
CA ASN A 285 -6.52 -14.77 -13.06
C ASN A 285 -5.52 -14.25 -14.10
N ARG A 286 -4.29 -14.77 -14.07
CA ARG A 286 -3.21 -14.31 -14.96
C ARG A 286 -2.87 -15.39 -15.98
N HIS A 287 -2.81 -15.00 -17.24
CA HIS A 287 -2.42 -15.85 -18.34
C HIS A 287 -1.25 -15.23 -19.11
N PRO A 288 -0.50 -16.01 -19.90
CA PRO A 288 0.48 -15.45 -20.82
C PRO A 288 -0.20 -14.44 -21.77
N GLY A 289 0.18 -13.17 -21.66
CA GLY A 289 -0.27 -12.07 -22.52
C GLY A 289 -1.62 -11.42 -22.18
N PHE A 290 -2.33 -11.86 -21.13
CA PHE A 290 -3.52 -11.17 -20.65
C PHE A 290 -3.87 -11.54 -19.20
N ILE A 291 -4.67 -10.69 -18.57
CA ILE A 291 -5.33 -10.98 -17.29
C ILE A 291 -6.84 -11.09 -17.49
N GLU A 292 -7.47 -11.91 -16.65
CA GLU A 292 -8.92 -12.02 -16.54
C GLU A 292 -9.34 -11.54 -15.15
N LEU A 293 -10.12 -10.46 -15.13
CA LEU A 293 -10.63 -9.81 -13.94
C LEU A 293 -12.07 -10.25 -13.67
N ARG A 294 -12.33 -10.86 -12.52
CA ARG A 294 -13.68 -11.18 -12.04
C ARG A 294 -14.09 -10.17 -10.97
N MET A 295 -15.17 -9.44 -11.22
CA MET A 295 -15.76 -8.51 -10.24
C MET A 295 -17.26 -8.36 -10.47
N LYS A 296 -17.97 -7.94 -9.43
CA LYS A 296 -19.38 -7.51 -9.55
C LYS A 296 -19.46 -6.11 -10.15
N ASP A 297 -20.41 -5.89 -11.06
CA ASP A 297 -20.77 -4.55 -11.51
C ASP A 297 -21.70 -3.83 -10.52
N ASP A 298 -22.12 -2.61 -10.86
CA ASP A 298 -23.03 -1.81 -10.02
C ASP A 298 -24.43 -2.44 -9.88
N PHE A 299 -24.76 -3.40 -10.75
CA PHE A 299 -26.00 -4.16 -10.74
C PHE A 299 -25.83 -5.51 -10.01
N ASN A 300 -24.72 -5.70 -9.28
CA ASN A 300 -24.40 -6.91 -8.52
C ASN A 300 -24.25 -8.17 -9.40
N LYS A 301 -24.05 -8.00 -10.72
CA LYS A 301 -23.80 -9.11 -11.64
C LYS A 301 -22.30 -9.38 -11.71
N ILE A 302 -21.91 -10.65 -11.58
CA ILE A 302 -20.53 -11.07 -11.79
C ILE A 302 -20.21 -10.98 -13.29
N ASN A 303 -19.17 -10.22 -13.61
CA ASN A 303 -18.63 -10.12 -14.96
C ASN A 303 -17.15 -10.50 -14.97
N TYR A 304 -16.71 -10.96 -16.13
CA TYR A 304 -15.32 -11.34 -16.42
C TYR A 304 -14.79 -10.37 -17.48
N TYR A 305 -13.68 -9.69 -17.17
CA TYR A 305 -13.08 -8.70 -18.05
C TYR A 305 -11.68 -9.17 -18.43
N ARG A 306 -11.49 -9.42 -19.72
CA ARG A 306 -10.19 -9.80 -20.28
C ARG A 306 -9.46 -8.57 -20.80
N MET A 307 -8.24 -8.33 -20.34
CA MET A 307 -7.42 -7.21 -20.77
C MET A 307 -5.94 -7.57 -20.76
N ASN A 308 -5.15 -6.90 -21.60
CA ASN A 308 -3.70 -6.97 -21.53
C ASN A 308 -3.20 -5.74 -20.76
N VAL A 309 -2.31 -5.94 -19.78
CA VAL A 309 -1.77 -4.89 -18.93
C VAL A 309 -0.26 -4.99 -18.97
N LEU A 310 0.39 -3.95 -19.46
CA LEU A 310 1.85 -3.88 -19.57
C LEU A 310 2.34 -2.62 -18.87
N PRO A 311 3.43 -2.67 -18.09
CA PRO A 311 4.03 -1.45 -17.58
C PRO A 311 4.65 -0.63 -18.71
N GLU A 312 4.57 0.69 -18.61
CA GLU A 312 5.15 1.60 -19.61
C GLU A 312 6.67 1.34 -19.74
N GLY A 313 7.16 1.25 -20.97
CA GLY A 313 8.57 0.91 -21.26
C GLY A 313 8.90 -0.58 -21.36
N ALA A 314 8.00 -1.48 -20.91
CA ALA A 314 8.20 -2.93 -21.11
C ALA A 314 8.10 -3.38 -22.58
N ALA A 315 7.65 -2.50 -23.48
CA ALA A 315 7.66 -2.73 -24.91
C ALA A 315 9.06 -2.58 -25.53
N GLU A 316 9.99 -1.86 -24.89
CA GLU A 316 11.35 -1.66 -25.42
C GLU A 316 12.36 -2.69 -24.89
N GLU A 317 12.10 -3.29 -23.73
CA GLU A 317 12.91 -4.40 -23.21
C GLU A 317 12.28 -5.76 -23.57
N SER A 318 12.87 -6.38 -24.61
CA SER A 318 12.75 -7.80 -24.94
C SER A 318 11.42 -8.27 -25.57
N HIS A 319 11.20 -7.91 -26.83
CA HIS A 319 10.53 -8.86 -27.72
C HIS A 319 11.48 -10.02 -27.99
N VAL A 320 11.71 -10.90 -27.02
CA VAL A 320 12.33 -12.19 -27.27
C VAL A 320 11.28 -13.23 -26.94
N HIS A 321 10.73 -13.87 -27.95
CA HIS A 321 9.79 -14.96 -27.78
C HIS A 321 10.52 -16.18 -27.22
N ILE A 322 10.25 -16.48 -25.95
CA ILE A 322 10.79 -17.66 -25.27
C ILE A 322 9.91 -18.88 -25.60
N LEU A 323 10.45 -19.80 -26.39
CA LEU A 323 9.82 -21.07 -26.68
C LEU A 323 10.17 -22.08 -25.58
N ARG A 324 9.17 -22.57 -24.85
CA ARG A 324 9.32 -23.57 -23.78
C ARG A 324 8.72 -24.90 -24.18
N SER A 325 9.23 -26.01 -23.62
CA SER A 325 8.65 -27.33 -23.84
C SER A 325 7.26 -27.43 -23.20
N PRO A 326 6.21 -27.77 -23.96
CA PRO A 326 4.85 -27.85 -23.43
C PRO A 326 4.58 -29.11 -22.59
N PHE A 327 5.51 -30.08 -22.58
CA PHE A 327 5.41 -31.31 -21.80
C PHE A 327 6.80 -31.88 -21.52
N GLN A 328 6.88 -32.83 -20.60
CA GLN A 328 8.08 -33.64 -20.40
C GLN A 328 8.24 -34.66 -21.54
N GLY A 329 9.41 -34.67 -22.19
CA GLY A 329 9.65 -35.50 -23.37
C GLY A 329 11.13 -35.73 -23.67
N THR A 330 11.43 -36.32 -24.82
CA THR A 330 12.79 -36.59 -25.29
C THR A 330 12.98 -35.98 -26.67
N PHE A 331 14.08 -35.26 -26.86
CA PHE A 331 14.43 -34.69 -28.17
C PHE A 331 14.69 -35.80 -29.20
N ILE A 332 14.15 -35.65 -30.42
CA ILE A 332 14.32 -36.60 -31.53
C ILE A 332 15.20 -36.02 -32.64
N SER A 333 14.86 -34.85 -33.17
CA SER A 333 15.65 -34.16 -34.20
C SER A 333 15.18 -32.71 -34.37
N PHE A 334 16.01 -31.87 -34.98
CA PHE A 334 15.52 -30.63 -35.57
C PHE A 334 14.80 -30.92 -36.90
N CYS A 335 13.87 -30.06 -37.29
CA CYS A 335 13.12 -30.20 -38.55
C CYS A 335 13.93 -29.72 -39.78
N ARG A 336 14.96 -28.90 -39.54
CA ARG A 336 15.99 -28.48 -40.50
C ARG A 336 17.30 -28.20 -39.75
N GLU A 337 18.40 -27.97 -40.47
CA GLU A 337 19.62 -27.44 -39.85
C GLU A 337 19.35 -26.04 -39.29
N LEU A 338 19.00 -25.98 -38.00
CA LEU A 338 18.64 -24.78 -37.26
C LEU A 338 19.81 -24.40 -36.36
N ARG A 339 20.28 -23.17 -36.49
CA ARG A 339 21.37 -22.60 -35.69
C ARG A 339 20.96 -21.26 -35.09
N PRO A 340 21.52 -20.89 -33.92
CA PRO A 340 21.45 -19.51 -33.46
C PRO A 340 21.89 -18.55 -34.58
N GLY A 341 21.01 -17.62 -34.92
CA GLY A 341 21.16 -16.65 -36.00
C GLY A 341 20.21 -16.84 -37.18
N ASP A 342 19.54 -17.99 -37.30
CA ASP A 342 18.63 -18.30 -38.42
C ASP A 342 17.29 -17.56 -38.31
N LEU A 343 16.71 -17.22 -39.47
CA LEU A 343 15.38 -16.63 -39.56
C LEU A 343 14.32 -17.74 -39.63
N VAL A 344 13.27 -17.63 -38.81
CA VAL A 344 12.12 -18.53 -38.74
C VAL A 344 10.83 -17.73 -38.98
N ARG A 345 9.84 -18.38 -39.59
CA ARG A 345 8.48 -17.84 -39.73
C ARG A 345 7.56 -18.40 -38.65
N ARG A 346 6.52 -17.66 -38.28
CA ARG A 346 5.44 -18.14 -37.42
C ARG A 346 4.90 -19.47 -37.97
N GLU A 347 4.67 -20.42 -37.05
CA GLU A 347 4.23 -21.78 -37.31
C GLU A 347 5.22 -22.68 -38.07
N GLU A 348 6.43 -22.19 -38.38
CA GLU A 348 7.47 -23.02 -38.98
C GLU A 348 7.92 -24.13 -38.01
N PRO A 349 7.97 -25.40 -38.45
CA PRO A 349 8.50 -26.50 -37.65
C PRO A 349 9.97 -26.30 -37.25
N LEU A 350 10.26 -26.39 -35.95
CA LEU A 350 11.61 -26.22 -35.41
C LEU A 350 12.25 -27.55 -35.01
N MET A 351 11.58 -28.31 -34.15
CA MET A 351 12.11 -29.57 -33.62
C MET A 351 11.01 -30.56 -33.27
N ILE A 352 11.38 -31.83 -33.14
CA ILE A 352 10.48 -32.93 -32.79
C ILE A 352 10.83 -33.43 -31.39
N LEU A 353 9.82 -33.46 -30.52
CA LEU A 353 9.92 -34.07 -29.19
C LEU A 353 9.02 -35.30 -29.13
N SER A 354 9.49 -36.36 -28.47
CA SER A 354 8.71 -37.57 -28.21
C SER A 354 8.30 -37.64 -26.75
N SER A 355 7.01 -37.88 -26.49
CA SER A 355 6.50 -38.26 -25.17
C SER A 355 5.47 -39.38 -25.33
N MET A 356 5.47 -40.34 -24.41
CA MET A 356 4.55 -41.50 -24.45
C MET A 356 4.51 -42.25 -25.81
N LYS A 357 5.65 -42.35 -26.51
CA LYS A 357 5.81 -42.94 -27.86
C LYS A 357 5.09 -42.17 -28.99
N MET A 358 4.65 -40.95 -28.74
CA MET A 358 4.11 -40.04 -29.75
C MET A 358 5.10 -38.92 -30.02
N GLU A 359 5.34 -38.62 -31.30
CA GLU A 359 6.17 -37.51 -31.76
C GLU A 359 5.31 -36.27 -31.97
N THR A 360 5.75 -35.15 -31.40
CA THR A 360 5.09 -33.84 -31.51
C THR A 360 6.08 -32.84 -32.08
N ILE A 361 5.64 -32.11 -33.10
CA ILE A 361 6.41 -31.05 -33.75
C ILE A 361 6.22 -29.76 -32.96
N ILE A 362 7.32 -29.15 -32.52
CA ILE A 362 7.34 -27.83 -31.91
C ILE A 362 7.58 -26.79 -33.00
N THR A 363 6.71 -25.80 -33.08
CA THR A 363 6.74 -24.74 -34.11
C THR A 363 7.13 -23.38 -33.54
N ALA A 364 7.57 -22.47 -34.40
CA ALA A 364 7.90 -21.10 -34.02
C ALA A 364 6.63 -20.28 -33.69
N PRO A 365 6.61 -19.51 -32.58
CA PRO A 365 5.44 -18.72 -32.17
C PRO A 365 5.26 -17.41 -32.97
N ALA A 366 6.32 -16.93 -33.62
CA ALA A 366 6.34 -15.67 -34.36
C ALA A 366 7.44 -15.68 -35.44
N ASP A 367 7.36 -14.72 -36.37
CA ASP A 367 8.45 -14.43 -37.32
C ASP A 367 9.62 -13.81 -36.56
N GLY A 368 10.85 -14.28 -36.80
CA GLY A 368 12.00 -13.72 -36.11
C GLY A 368 13.31 -14.45 -36.37
N ARG A 369 14.38 -13.96 -35.73
CA ARG A 369 15.71 -14.54 -35.68
C ARG A 369 15.87 -15.36 -34.41
N VAL A 370 16.29 -16.61 -34.56
CA VAL A 370 16.61 -17.48 -33.42
C VAL A 370 17.87 -16.95 -32.74
N ILE A 371 17.79 -16.55 -31.47
CA ILE A 371 18.92 -16.05 -30.67
C ILE A 371 19.65 -17.21 -30.01
N SER A 372 18.90 -18.20 -29.52
CA SER A 372 19.44 -19.40 -28.89
C SER A 372 18.54 -20.60 -29.12
N LEU A 373 19.14 -21.78 -29.06
CA LEU A 373 18.49 -23.09 -29.12
C LEU A 373 18.98 -23.93 -27.95
N ILE A 374 18.22 -24.94 -27.56
CA ILE A 374 18.67 -25.95 -26.60
C ILE A 374 20.01 -26.55 -27.09
N GLU A 375 21.02 -26.58 -26.21
CA GLU A 375 22.42 -26.93 -26.54
C GLU A 375 23.00 -26.20 -27.77
N ASP A 376 22.60 -24.95 -28.01
CA ASP A 376 23.04 -24.12 -29.14
C ASP A 376 22.78 -24.74 -30.53
N GLY A 377 21.83 -25.69 -30.62
CA GLY A 377 21.56 -26.42 -31.86
C GLY A 377 22.55 -27.56 -32.16
N ASP A 378 23.41 -27.93 -31.20
CA ASP A 378 24.36 -29.04 -31.36
C ASP A 378 23.64 -30.39 -31.21
N GLU A 379 23.26 -30.99 -32.34
CA GLU A 379 22.61 -32.30 -32.38
C GLU A 379 23.45 -33.40 -31.70
N SER A 380 24.78 -33.29 -31.68
CA SER A 380 25.65 -34.31 -31.07
C SER A 380 25.54 -34.37 -29.55
N ARG A 381 25.13 -33.26 -28.92
CA ARG A 381 24.87 -33.16 -27.47
C ARG A 381 23.45 -33.54 -27.10
N LEU A 382 22.55 -33.51 -28.08
CA LEU A 382 21.14 -33.83 -27.92
C LEU A 382 20.82 -35.28 -28.28
N LEU A 383 21.71 -35.97 -28.98
CA LEU A 383 21.54 -37.35 -29.45
C LEU A 383 22.59 -38.28 -28.85
N PHE A 384 22.18 -39.20 -27.98
CA PHE A 384 23.10 -40.12 -27.29
C PHE A 384 23.26 -41.47 -28.01
N ALA A 385 22.22 -42.00 -28.64
CA ALA A 385 22.31 -43.23 -29.44
C ALA A 385 21.11 -43.42 -30.38
N ARG A 386 21.26 -44.24 -31.43
CA ARG A 386 20.14 -44.82 -32.18
C ARG A 386 20.09 -46.32 -31.94
N THR A 387 18.93 -46.83 -31.53
CA THR A 387 18.72 -48.28 -31.39
C THR A 387 18.57 -48.94 -32.77
N PRO A 388 18.85 -50.25 -32.92
CA PRO A 388 18.70 -50.99 -34.18
C PRO A 388 17.27 -50.97 -34.77
N GLY A 389 16.26 -50.66 -33.95
CA GLY A 389 14.85 -50.50 -34.35
C GLY A 389 14.45 -49.07 -34.72
N GLY A 390 15.42 -48.17 -34.93
CA GLY A 390 15.17 -46.79 -35.37
C GLY A 390 14.76 -45.80 -34.26
N ARG A 391 14.64 -46.23 -32.99
CA ARG A 391 14.39 -45.28 -31.88
C ARG A 391 15.64 -44.50 -31.54
N VAL A 392 15.50 -43.18 -31.55
CA VAL A 392 16.50 -42.21 -31.12
C VAL A 392 16.45 -42.10 -29.58
N ALA A 393 17.60 -42.23 -28.93
CA ALA A 393 17.79 -41.92 -27.51
C ALA A 393 18.41 -40.52 -27.42
N GLY A 394 17.56 -39.50 -27.29
CA GLY A 394 17.99 -38.10 -27.16
C GLY A 394 17.96 -37.59 -25.72
N ARG A 395 18.29 -36.31 -25.56
CA ARG A 395 18.21 -35.58 -24.29
C ARG A 395 16.76 -35.52 -23.79
N SER A 396 16.59 -35.80 -22.50
CA SER A 396 15.32 -35.59 -21.78
C SER A 396 15.11 -34.10 -21.54
N VAL A 397 13.90 -33.62 -21.80
CA VAL A 397 13.47 -32.24 -21.64
C VAL A 397 12.31 -32.20 -20.65
N GLN A 398 12.34 -31.27 -19.69
CA GLN A 398 11.25 -31.06 -18.74
C GLN A 398 10.19 -30.10 -19.27
N GLU A 399 8.97 -30.23 -18.76
CA GLU A 399 7.91 -29.25 -19.03
C GLU A 399 8.34 -27.85 -18.55
N GLY A 400 8.20 -26.85 -19.40
CA GLY A 400 8.62 -25.47 -19.12
C GLY A 400 10.11 -25.17 -19.38
N GLU A 401 10.93 -26.17 -19.71
CA GLU A 401 12.35 -25.97 -20.09
C GLU A 401 12.45 -25.14 -21.38
N VAL A 402 13.40 -24.20 -21.44
CA VAL A 402 13.56 -23.30 -22.60
C VAL A 402 14.20 -24.05 -23.76
N LEU A 403 13.49 -24.10 -24.88
CA LEU A 403 13.90 -24.76 -26.12
C LEU A 403 14.54 -23.81 -27.13
N ALA A 404 14.02 -22.58 -27.23
CA ALA A 404 14.54 -21.56 -28.14
C ALA A 404 14.20 -20.14 -27.66
N LEU A 405 15.00 -19.17 -28.07
CA LEU A 405 14.71 -17.73 -27.96
C LEU A 405 14.62 -17.16 -29.38
N ILE A 406 13.56 -16.41 -29.70
CA ILE A 406 13.34 -15.82 -31.03
C ILE A 406 13.11 -14.32 -30.91
N GLU A 407 14.01 -13.52 -31.48
CA GLU A 407 13.89 -12.06 -31.62
C GLU A 407 13.07 -11.74 -32.88
N PRO A 408 11.99 -10.95 -32.86
CA PRO A 408 11.31 -10.53 -34.06
C PRO A 408 12.25 -9.71 -34.94
N ALA A 409 12.17 -9.94 -36.25
CA ALA A 409 12.92 -9.15 -37.21
C ALA A 409 12.40 -7.70 -37.16
N HIS A 410 13.20 -6.79 -36.59
CA HIS A 410 12.89 -5.35 -36.64
C HIS A 410 12.73 -4.91 -38.10
N VAL A 411 11.56 -4.37 -38.43
CA VAL A 411 11.39 -3.54 -39.62
C VAL A 411 12.20 -2.26 -39.38
N HIS A 412 13.30 -2.07 -40.12
CA HIS A 412 14.03 -0.82 -40.09
C HIS A 412 13.10 0.36 -40.45
N PRO A 413 13.23 1.53 -39.78
CA PRO A 413 12.35 2.67 -39.96
C PRO A 413 12.66 3.37 -41.29
N GLY A 414 11.97 2.98 -42.35
CA GLY A 414 11.91 3.72 -43.60
C GLY A 414 10.86 4.82 -43.49
N ASN A 415 11.32 6.06 -43.39
CA ASN A 415 10.53 7.30 -43.33
C ASN A 415 9.60 7.41 -42.11
N ALA A 416 10.17 7.90 -41.00
CA ALA A 416 9.41 8.68 -40.04
C ALA A 416 8.83 9.90 -40.78
N SER A 417 7.60 9.76 -41.28
CA SER A 417 6.72 10.91 -41.36
C SER A 417 6.62 11.45 -39.95
N THR A 418 7.05 12.69 -39.77
CA THR A 418 6.78 13.52 -38.59
C THR A 418 5.45 13.12 -37.96
N PRO A 419 5.39 12.88 -36.63
CA PRO A 419 4.11 12.76 -35.95
C PRO A 419 3.32 14.02 -36.32
N GLY A 420 2.21 13.83 -37.02
CA GLY A 420 1.26 14.91 -37.23
C GLY A 420 0.86 15.46 -35.86
N PRO A 421 0.50 16.75 -35.76
CA PRO A 421 0.11 17.32 -34.48
C PRO A 421 -0.97 16.43 -33.85
N ASP A 422 -0.75 16.04 -32.60
CA ASP A 422 -1.73 15.36 -31.75
C ASP A 422 -3.06 16.12 -31.84
N VAL A 423 -3.98 15.60 -32.67
CA VAL A 423 -5.39 15.94 -32.57
C VAL A 423 -6.02 14.86 -31.70
N SER A 424 -5.59 14.81 -30.44
CA SER A 424 -6.52 14.42 -29.39
C SER A 424 -7.67 15.44 -29.45
N PRO A 425 -8.94 15.04 -29.63
CA PRO A 425 -10.02 15.99 -29.46
C PRO A 425 -9.89 16.50 -28.03
N ALA A 426 -9.61 17.79 -27.89
CA ALA A 426 -9.70 18.49 -26.62
C ALA A 426 -11.14 18.27 -26.13
N ILE A 427 -11.31 17.27 -25.25
CA ILE A 427 -12.51 17.16 -24.44
C ILE A 427 -12.43 18.39 -23.56
N GLY A 428 -13.16 19.45 -23.96
CA GLY A 428 -13.23 20.70 -23.23
C GLY A 428 -13.51 20.37 -21.78
N ASN A 429 -12.50 20.54 -20.92
CA ASN A 429 -12.68 20.35 -19.50
C ASN A 429 -13.67 21.41 -19.03
N PRO A 430 -14.80 21.02 -18.42
CA PRO A 430 -15.70 22.00 -17.83
C PRO A 430 -14.93 22.82 -16.78
N PRO A 431 -15.32 24.09 -16.54
CA PRO A 431 -14.59 25.05 -15.69
C PRO A 431 -14.57 24.72 -14.18
N THR A 432 -14.81 23.45 -13.81
CA THR A 432 -14.83 22.91 -12.44
C THR A 432 -13.90 21.70 -12.25
N ALA A 433 -12.92 21.49 -13.15
CA ALA A 433 -11.96 20.39 -13.07
C ALA A 433 -11.09 20.45 -11.79
N SER A 434 -10.79 19.29 -11.20
CA SER A 434 -9.93 19.18 -10.01
C SER A 434 -8.48 19.51 -10.41
N ILE A 435 -7.67 20.07 -9.50
CA ILE A 435 -6.24 20.30 -9.76
C ILE A 435 -5.51 19.00 -10.15
N LEU A 436 -6.01 17.85 -9.70
CA LEU A 436 -5.51 16.54 -10.06
C LEU A 436 -5.61 16.27 -11.58
N ASP A 437 -6.59 16.85 -12.28
CA ASP A 437 -6.70 16.69 -13.75
C ASP A 437 -5.55 17.36 -14.52
N ARG A 438 -4.86 18.29 -13.88
CA ARG A 438 -3.71 19.01 -14.45
C ARG A 438 -2.38 18.52 -13.90
N LEU A 439 -2.38 17.44 -13.10
CA LEU A 439 -1.20 16.98 -12.37
C LEU A 439 -0.05 16.56 -13.29
N PHE A 440 -0.36 16.01 -14.46
CA PHE A 440 0.62 15.63 -15.48
C PHE A 440 0.80 16.68 -16.59
N GLY A 441 0.10 17.81 -16.49
CA GLY A 441 0.20 18.91 -17.45
C GLY A 441 1.30 19.90 -17.09
N ASP A 442 1.85 20.57 -18.10
CA ASP A 442 2.84 21.64 -17.90
C ASP A 442 2.24 22.89 -17.22
N ASP A 443 0.91 23.00 -17.21
CA ASP A 443 0.16 24.14 -16.67
C ASP A 443 -0.16 24.01 -15.16
N LEU A 444 0.27 22.91 -14.49
CA LEU A 444 0.04 22.71 -13.05
C LEU A 444 0.44 23.95 -12.21
N PRO A 445 1.63 24.57 -12.39
CA PRO A 445 2.00 25.72 -11.59
C PRO A 445 1.08 26.92 -11.83
N ASP A 446 0.66 27.15 -13.08
CA ASP A 446 -0.21 28.26 -13.43
C ASP A 446 -1.64 28.04 -12.88
N ALA A 447 -2.15 26.82 -12.95
CA ALA A 447 -3.45 26.43 -12.39
C ALA A 447 -3.53 26.59 -10.87
N VAL A 448 -2.44 26.35 -10.15
CA VAL A 448 -2.36 26.60 -8.70
C VAL A 448 -2.32 28.09 -8.40
N LEU A 449 -1.67 28.90 -9.24
CA LEU A 449 -1.61 30.36 -9.06
C LEU A 449 -2.94 31.07 -9.37
N GLU A 450 -3.77 30.50 -10.24
CA GLU A 450 -5.11 31.03 -10.54
C GLU A 450 -6.02 31.02 -9.29
N ASP A 451 -5.92 29.97 -8.47
CA ASP A 451 -6.69 29.82 -7.22
C ASP A 451 -5.87 29.06 -6.16
N PRO A 452 -4.92 29.75 -5.48
CA PRO A 452 -4.07 29.12 -4.47
C PRO A 452 -4.87 28.62 -3.27
N GLU A 453 -5.93 29.31 -2.88
CA GLU A 453 -6.76 28.97 -1.72
C GLU A 453 -7.41 27.58 -1.90
N ARG A 454 -7.85 27.28 -3.11
CA ARG A 454 -8.48 25.99 -3.42
C ARG A 454 -7.49 24.85 -3.65
N HIS A 455 -6.35 25.12 -4.28
CA HIS A 455 -5.48 24.07 -4.81
C HIS A 455 -4.26 23.77 -3.93
N PHE A 456 -3.84 24.71 -3.07
CA PHE A 456 -2.61 24.57 -2.30
C PHE A 456 -2.65 23.41 -1.32
N LYS A 457 -3.81 23.10 -0.72
CA LYS A 457 -3.98 21.92 0.15
C LYS A 457 -3.60 20.62 -0.57
N THR A 458 -4.12 20.40 -1.77
CA THR A 458 -3.83 19.19 -2.56
C THR A 458 -2.36 19.11 -2.96
N VAL A 459 -1.72 20.24 -3.31
CA VAL A 459 -0.28 20.28 -3.58
C VAL A 459 0.51 19.87 -2.33
N MET A 460 0.14 20.38 -1.15
CA MET A 460 0.77 20.00 0.12
C MET A 460 0.56 18.53 0.47
N GLU A 461 -0.61 17.95 0.16
CA GLU A 461 -0.89 16.51 0.36
C GLU A 461 0.01 15.64 -0.53
N LEU A 462 0.20 16.04 -1.79
CA LEU A 462 1.10 15.35 -2.72
C LEU A 462 2.57 15.48 -2.31
N LEU A 463 2.99 16.65 -1.80
CA LEU A 463 4.34 16.83 -1.25
C LEU A 463 4.56 16.01 0.02
N TYR A 464 3.55 15.92 0.88
CA TYR A 464 3.62 15.06 2.07
C TYR A 464 3.74 13.59 1.66
N ALA A 465 2.96 13.14 0.67
CA ALA A 465 3.10 11.80 0.11
C ALA A 465 4.48 11.54 -0.52
N ALA A 466 5.06 12.54 -1.19
CA ALA A 466 6.43 12.47 -1.70
C ALA A 466 7.47 12.39 -0.57
N ALA A 467 7.30 13.18 0.50
CA ALA A 467 8.16 13.15 1.67
C ALA A 467 8.08 11.82 2.43
N CYS A 468 6.93 11.14 2.42
CA CYS A 468 6.79 9.78 2.94
C CYS A 468 7.42 8.70 2.02
N GLY A 469 7.84 9.05 0.80
CA GLY A 469 8.42 8.11 -0.16
C GLY A 469 7.39 7.35 -1.02
N TYR A 470 6.11 7.74 -0.98
CA TYR A 470 5.06 7.15 -1.82
C TYR A 470 5.15 7.61 -3.28
N LEU A 471 5.50 8.87 -3.51
CA LEU A 471 5.70 9.45 -4.83
C LEU A 471 7.20 9.52 -5.16
N HIS A 472 7.66 8.71 -6.11
CA HIS A 472 9.08 8.66 -6.53
C HIS A 472 9.34 9.12 -7.98
N ARG A 473 8.29 9.42 -8.76
CA ARG A 473 8.45 9.86 -10.15
C ARG A 473 9.11 11.24 -10.21
N ALA A 474 10.35 11.30 -10.70
CA ALA A 474 11.16 12.52 -10.74
C ALA A 474 10.46 13.70 -11.44
N SER A 475 9.77 13.45 -12.57
CA SER A 475 9.05 14.51 -13.30
C SER A 475 7.94 15.15 -12.47
N LEU A 476 7.20 14.37 -11.67
CA LEU A 476 6.15 14.90 -10.80
C LEU A 476 6.73 15.65 -9.60
N ILE A 477 7.82 15.15 -9.00
CA ILE A 477 8.50 15.83 -7.90
C ILE A 477 9.01 17.21 -8.36
N GLU A 478 9.63 17.27 -9.54
CA GLU A 478 10.08 18.55 -10.11
C GLU A 478 8.91 19.49 -10.44
N ALA A 479 7.79 18.98 -10.97
CA ALA A 479 6.59 19.78 -11.19
C ALA A 479 6.03 20.38 -9.89
N LEU A 480 5.95 19.59 -8.82
CA LEU A 480 5.52 20.04 -7.49
C LEU A 480 6.49 21.08 -6.91
N LYS A 481 7.80 20.86 -7.05
CA LYS A 481 8.85 21.80 -6.62
C LYS A 481 8.75 23.15 -7.34
N ILE A 482 8.56 23.15 -8.66
CA ILE A 482 8.35 24.37 -9.45
C ILE A 482 7.09 25.09 -8.97
N THR A 483 5.99 24.35 -8.77
CA THR A 483 4.71 24.88 -8.28
C THR A 483 4.90 25.61 -6.94
N VAL A 484 5.48 24.96 -5.94
CA VAL A 484 5.70 25.53 -4.59
C VAL A 484 6.65 26.73 -4.61
N ARG A 485 7.64 26.75 -5.51
CA ARG A 485 8.53 27.90 -5.68
C ARG A 485 7.81 29.13 -6.23
N ARG A 486 6.82 28.95 -7.12
CA ARG A 486 6.07 30.05 -7.73
C ARG A 486 4.97 30.61 -6.83
N VAL A 487 4.39 29.77 -5.96
CA VAL A 487 3.39 30.16 -4.95
C VAL A 487 3.93 31.30 -4.07
N PRO A 488 3.29 32.49 -3.99
CA PRO A 488 3.76 33.62 -3.20
C PRO A 488 3.99 33.28 -1.72
N ALA A 489 5.00 33.89 -1.10
CA ALA A 489 5.34 33.59 0.29
C ALA A 489 4.41 34.31 1.30
N ASP A 490 3.73 35.36 0.87
CA ASP A 490 2.80 36.21 1.61
C ASP A 490 1.34 35.75 1.46
N ILE A 491 1.11 34.52 0.98
CA ILE A 491 -0.22 33.92 0.98
C ILE A 491 -0.78 33.97 2.39
N ASN A 492 -2.02 34.41 2.48
CA ASN A 492 -2.73 34.45 3.74
C ASN A 492 -3.04 33.01 4.20
N VAL A 493 -2.11 32.40 4.93
CA VAL A 493 -2.27 31.03 5.46
C VAL A 493 -3.52 30.91 6.35
N ALA A 494 -4.01 32.02 6.93
CA ALA A 494 -5.27 32.05 7.67
C ALA A 494 -6.52 31.90 6.79
N LEU A 495 -6.43 32.12 5.47
CA LEU A 495 -7.47 31.79 4.48
C LEU A 495 -7.37 30.35 3.97
N VAL A 496 -6.28 29.64 4.29
CA VAL A 496 -5.92 28.32 3.72
C VAL A 496 -6.30 27.15 4.65
N THR A 497 -7.07 27.41 5.71
CA THR A 497 -7.54 26.47 6.75
C THR A 497 -6.46 25.91 7.69
N ASP A 498 -6.83 25.65 8.96
CA ASP A 498 -5.92 25.08 9.97
C ASP A 498 -5.28 23.76 9.50
N ASP A 499 -6.00 22.97 8.70
CA ASP A 499 -5.54 21.72 8.09
C ASP A 499 -4.23 21.85 7.32
N VAL A 500 -4.04 22.93 6.56
CA VAL A 500 -2.84 23.08 5.70
C VAL A 500 -1.63 23.45 6.54
N LEU A 501 -1.81 24.26 7.57
CA LEU A 501 -0.75 24.55 8.53
C LEU A 501 -0.32 23.26 9.26
N ASP A 502 -1.27 22.41 9.65
CA ASP A 502 -0.99 21.11 10.25
C ASP A 502 -0.27 20.15 9.30
N LEU A 503 -0.62 20.18 8.01
CA LEU A 503 0.07 19.39 6.99
C LEU A 503 1.51 19.88 6.74
N MET A 504 1.73 21.20 6.69
CA MET A 504 3.07 21.79 6.61
C MET A 504 3.92 21.43 7.83
N ASN A 505 3.33 21.50 9.04
CA ASN A 505 3.99 21.08 10.28
C ASN A 505 4.35 19.58 10.25
N SER A 506 3.42 18.73 9.82
CA SER A 506 3.64 17.29 9.67
C SER A 506 4.77 16.99 8.69
N LEU A 507 4.82 17.70 7.57
CA LEU A 507 5.88 17.56 6.57
C LEU A 507 7.25 17.95 7.13
N MET A 508 7.37 19.10 7.80
CA MET A 508 8.62 19.52 8.43
C MET A 508 9.06 18.57 9.55
N LEU A 509 8.12 18.09 10.35
CA LEU A 509 8.40 17.14 11.43
C LEU A 509 8.89 15.80 10.87
N LEU A 510 8.23 15.29 9.83
CA LEU A 510 8.67 14.08 9.11
C LEU A 510 10.07 14.27 8.54
N TYR A 511 10.33 15.39 7.85
CA TYR A 511 11.66 15.72 7.32
C TYR A 511 12.71 15.70 8.43
N THR A 512 12.44 16.39 9.54
CA THR A 512 13.35 16.45 10.71
C THR A 512 13.62 15.07 11.28
N ASN A 513 12.57 14.27 11.48
CA ASN A 513 12.66 12.95 12.07
C ASN A 513 13.39 11.95 11.16
N ILE A 514 13.16 12.00 9.85
CA ILE A 514 13.88 11.19 8.86
C ILE A 514 15.36 11.60 8.86
N LYS A 515 15.67 12.90 8.80
CA LYS A 515 17.05 13.40 8.87
C LYS A 515 17.74 12.91 10.15
N LYS A 516 17.04 13.01 11.30
CA LYS A 516 17.49 12.51 12.61
C LYS A 516 17.72 11.01 12.64
N LEU A 517 16.82 10.22 12.07
CA LEU A 517 16.91 8.75 12.02
C LEU A 517 18.14 8.28 11.23
N PHE A 518 18.43 8.94 10.11
CA PHE A 518 19.57 8.60 9.24
C PHE A 518 20.84 9.43 9.54
N SER A 519 20.80 10.29 10.56
CA SER A 519 21.93 11.12 10.94
C SER A 519 23.05 10.26 11.52
N PRO A 520 24.32 10.49 11.13
CA PRO A 520 25.47 9.85 11.77
C PRO A 520 25.76 10.44 13.16
N VAL A 521 25.04 11.49 13.57
CA VAL A 521 25.21 12.12 14.88
C VAL A 521 24.68 11.21 15.98
N VAL A 522 25.52 10.96 16.99
CA VAL A 522 25.14 10.17 18.15
C VAL A 522 24.10 10.92 18.99
N SER A 523 22.95 10.32 19.25
CA SER A 523 21.89 10.88 20.08
C SER A 523 22.16 10.72 21.59
N GLY A 524 23.37 11.08 22.05
CA GLY A 524 23.78 10.99 23.46
C GLY A 524 24.96 10.04 23.73
N GLU A 525 24.84 9.17 24.74
CA GLU A 525 25.92 8.30 25.23
C GLU A 525 26.02 6.93 24.48
N GLY A 526 25.71 6.83 23.18
CA GLY A 526 25.47 5.53 22.51
C GLY A 526 25.79 5.42 21.01
N LEU A 527 25.05 4.54 20.30
CA LEU A 527 25.08 4.41 18.84
C LEU A 527 24.30 5.57 18.18
N SER A 528 24.55 5.83 16.90
CA SER A 528 23.65 6.66 16.09
C SER A 528 22.31 5.95 15.85
N PHE A 529 21.25 6.71 15.57
CA PHE A 529 19.96 6.10 15.23
C PHE A 529 20.00 5.27 13.95
N LEU A 530 20.92 5.57 13.03
CA LEU A 530 21.16 4.77 11.83
C LEU A 530 21.69 3.37 12.19
N GLU A 531 22.61 3.30 13.15
CA GLU A 531 23.15 2.03 13.65
C GLU A 531 22.09 1.26 14.45
N GLU A 532 21.31 1.95 15.30
CA GLU A 532 20.18 1.34 16.02
C GLU A 532 19.12 0.79 15.05
N LEU A 533 18.81 1.54 13.98
CA LEU A 533 17.93 1.11 12.90
C LEU A 533 18.49 -0.15 12.20
N SER A 534 19.77 -0.13 11.83
CA SER A 534 20.43 -1.28 11.20
C SER A 534 20.37 -2.54 12.06
N HIS A 535 20.58 -2.39 13.38
CA HIS A 535 20.42 -3.48 14.35
C HIS A 535 18.97 -3.96 14.46
N HIS A 536 18.01 -3.03 14.53
CA HIS A 536 16.59 -3.34 14.61
C HIS A 536 16.11 -4.16 13.42
N ILE A 537 16.62 -3.84 12.23
CA ILE A 537 16.26 -4.52 11.01
C ILE A 537 16.98 -5.88 10.90
N ALA A 538 18.28 -5.98 11.24
CA ALA A 538 19.05 -7.23 11.15
C ALA A 538 18.63 -8.32 12.17
N GLY A 539 18.07 -7.94 13.32
CA GLY A 539 17.74 -8.84 14.43
C GLY A 539 16.43 -9.64 14.28
N GLY A 540 16.14 -10.19 13.08
CA GLY A 540 14.87 -10.83 12.67
C GLY A 540 14.28 -11.98 13.51
N GLY A 541 14.71 -12.20 14.75
CA GLY A 541 14.07 -13.10 15.70
C GLY A 541 14.43 -12.71 17.14
N ILE A 542 13.40 -12.42 17.95
CA ILE A 542 13.40 -12.41 19.42
C ILE A 542 14.77 -12.09 20.07
N VAL A 543 15.17 -10.81 20.05
CA VAL A 543 16.05 -10.28 21.10
C VAL A 543 15.31 -9.12 21.76
N THR A 544 14.98 -9.31 23.02
CA THR A 544 14.47 -8.32 23.98
C THR A 544 15.57 -7.31 24.35
N GLY A 545 16.16 -6.67 23.35
CA GLY A 545 17.10 -5.57 23.52
C GLY A 545 16.41 -4.30 23.08
N GLN A 546 15.79 -3.57 24.01
CA GLN A 546 15.22 -2.26 23.75
C GLN A 546 16.28 -1.39 23.09
N GLY A 547 15.93 -0.74 21.98
CA GLY A 547 16.72 0.39 21.50
C GLY A 547 16.76 1.46 22.58
N SER A 548 17.52 2.54 22.37
CA SER A 548 17.39 3.66 23.29
C SER A 548 15.91 4.09 23.32
N ARG A 549 15.39 4.51 24.49
CA ARG A 549 14.00 4.99 24.58
C ARG A 549 13.72 6.11 23.57
N GLN A 550 14.74 6.88 23.24
CA GLN A 550 14.70 7.94 22.24
C GLN A 550 14.56 7.39 20.81
N PHE A 551 15.29 6.32 20.46
CA PHE A 551 15.13 5.63 19.18
C PHE A 551 13.73 5.04 19.03
N GLU A 552 13.22 4.33 20.05
CA GLU A 552 11.89 3.73 20.00
C GLU A 552 10.79 4.80 19.83
N GLN A 553 10.91 5.93 20.52
CA GLN A 553 9.99 7.07 20.38
C GLN A 553 10.08 7.72 19.00
N LEU A 554 11.30 7.91 18.47
CA LEU A 554 11.51 8.48 17.14
C LEU A 554 10.90 7.57 16.06
N LEU A 555 11.23 6.28 16.11
CA LEU A 555 10.76 5.28 15.16
C LEU A 555 9.22 5.18 15.20
N LYS A 556 8.63 5.17 16.40
CA LYS A 556 7.18 5.22 16.59
C LYS A 556 6.56 6.45 15.93
N THR A 557 7.11 7.64 16.20
CA THR A 557 6.59 8.90 15.61
C THR A 557 6.65 8.88 14.09
N ILE A 558 7.73 8.33 13.53
CA ILE A 558 7.88 8.18 12.08
C ILE A 558 6.83 7.19 11.56
N ILE A 559 6.67 6.02 12.17
CA ILE A 559 5.73 4.99 11.72
C ILE A 559 4.27 5.45 11.85
N ASP A 560 3.93 6.18 12.90
CA ASP A 560 2.60 6.78 13.08
C ASP A 560 2.27 7.74 11.91
N SER A 561 3.28 8.42 11.33
CA SER A 561 3.10 9.27 10.15
C SER A 561 2.69 8.51 8.88
N TYR A 562 2.97 7.19 8.83
CA TYR A 562 2.49 6.29 7.77
C TYR A 562 1.08 5.72 8.07
N GLY A 563 0.44 6.12 9.17
CA GLY A 563 -0.90 5.67 9.56
C GLY A 563 -0.95 4.29 10.20
N ILE A 564 0.20 3.71 10.59
CA ILE A 564 0.25 2.39 11.21
C ILE A 564 0.19 2.54 12.73
N SER A 565 -0.98 2.23 13.30
CA SER A 565 -1.14 2.16 14.75
C SER A 565 -0.62 0.84 15.32
N ARG A 566 -0.08 0.86 16.55
CA ARG A 566 0.33 -0.34 17.31
C ARG A 566 1.39 -1.22 16.62
N TRP A 567 2.36 -0.59 15.97
CA TRP A 567 3.50 -1.29 15.36
C TRP A 567 4.25 -2.22 16.33
N GLU A 568 4.21 -1.91 17.63
CA GLU A 568 4.80 -2.69 18.73
C GLU A 568 4.08 -4.03 18.98
N GLU A 569 2.78 -4.13 18.67
CA GLU A 569 1.98 -5.36 18.80
C GLU A 569 2.24 -6.27 17.59
N ARG A 570 3.39 -6.96 17.63
CA ARG A 570 4.01 -7.76 16.54
C ARG A 570 3.15 -8.85 15.88
N SER A 571 1.92 -9.11 16.34
CA SER A 571 1.05 -10.18 15.82
C SER A 571 0.15 -9.77 14.66
N GLU A 572 -0.17 -8.49 14.48
CA GLU A 572 -1.17 -8.06 13.48
C GLU A 572 -0.59 -7.63 12.13
N MET A 573 0.69 -7.22 12.07
CA MET A 573 1.33 -6.90 10.81
C MET A 573 2.00 -8.10 10.16
N SER A 574 1.64 -8.37 8.90
CA SER A 574 2.41 -9.26 8.04
C SER A 574 3.85 -8.73 7.92
N ALA A 575 4.84 -9.64 7.87
CA ALA A 575 6.25 -9.26 7.69
C ALA A 575 6.45 -8.36 6.46
N LEU A 576 5.58 -8.49 5.46
CA LEU A 576 5.56 -7.71 4.23
C LEU A 576 5.24 -6.23 4.45
N ALA A 577 4.27 -5.91 5.32
CA ALA A 577 3.96 -4.52 5.67
C ALA A 577 5.16 -3.82 6.33
N ARG A 578 5.89 -4.54 7.19
CA ARG A 578 7.09 -4.00 7.82
C ARG A 578 8.19 -3.70 6.80
N ASN A 579 8.45 -4.64 5.91
CA ASN A 579 9.47 -4.50 4.86
C ASN A 579 9.14 -3.36 3.90
N PHE A 580 7.86 -3.18 3.56
CA PHE A 580 7.41 -2.08 2.74
C PHE A 580 7.67 -0.71 3.40
N VAL A 581 7.44 -0.59 4.72
CA VAL A 581 7.77 0.65 5.46
C VAL A 581 9.26 0.97 5.38
N PHE A 582 10.15 -0.01 5.53
CA PHE A 582 11.59 0.25 5.40
C PHE A 582 12.00 0.74 4.00
N LEU A 583 11.38 0.22 2.94
CA LEU A 583 11.56 0.74 1.58
C LEU A 583 11.11 2.20 1.50
N LEU A 584 9.97 2.53 2.09
CA LEU A 584 9.44 3.90 2.12
C LEU A 584 10.33 4.86 2.92
N LEU A 585 10.87 4.42 4.07
CA LEU A 585 11.80 5.22 4.88
C LEU A 585 13.06 5.58 4.10
N ARG A 586 13.59 4.64 3.32
CA ARG A 586 14.73 4.90 2.44
C ARG A 586 14.39 5.93 1.37
N ARG A 587 13.23 5.82 0.73
CA ARG A 587 12.76 6.80 -0.26
C ARG A 587 12.54 8.18 0.34
N ALA A 588 11.97 8.24 1.55
CA ALA A 588 11.82 9.46 2.33
C ALA A 588 13.17 10.10 2.64
N TYR A 589 14.17 9.29 2.99
CA TYR A 589 15.54 9.77 3.21
C TYR A 589 16.15 10.35 1.92
N GLN A 590 16.02 9.66 0.79
CA GLN A 590 16.49 10.19 -0.50
C GLN A 590 15.79 11.50 -0.87
N PHE A 591 14.48 11.59 -0.68
CA PHE A 591 13.73 12.85 -0.86
C PHE A 591 14.29 13.96 0.04
N SER A 592 14.65 13.65 1.29
CA SER A 592 15.20 14.63 2.23
C SER A 592 16.57 15.18 1.81
N LEU A 593 17.38 14.38 1.11
CA LEU A 593 18.67 14.78 0.55
C LEU A 593 18.51 15.63 -0.71
N ASP A 594 17.62 15.21 -1.61
CA ASP A 594 17.47 15.82 -2.95
C ASP A 594 16.62 17.11 -2.94
N GLN A 595 15.68 17.24 -1.98
CA GLN A 595 14.61 18.23 -2.03
C GLN A 595 14.58 19.21 -0.84
N THR A 596 15.75 19.53 -0.26
CA THR A 596 15.90 20.54 0.82
C THR A 596 15.29 21.90 0.47
N ASP A 597 15.27 22.28 -0.81
CA ASP A 597 14.67 23.54 -1.26
C ASP A 597 13.15 23.62 -1.05
N ILE A 598 12.44 22.49 -1.07
CA ILE A 598 11.00 22.43 -0.79
C ILE A 598 10.78 22.82 0.68
N ILE A 599 11.58 22.26 1.60
CA ILE A 599 11.52 22.59 3.03
C ILE A 599 11.88 24.05 3.28
N LYS A 600 12.93 24.58 2.63
CA LYS A 600 13.27 26.01 2.70
C LYS A 600 12.08 26.89 2.30
N ARG A 601 11.35 26.51 1.25
CA ARG A 601 10.18 27.27 0.79
C ARG A 601 9.03 27.18 1.79
N ILE A 602 8.76 26.02 2.37
CA ILE A 602 7.75 25.82 3.41
C ILE A 602 8.06 26.68 4.65
N VAL A 603 9.31 26.65 5.13
CA VAL A 603 9.77 27.50 6.25
C VAL A 603 9.60 28.99 5.93
N ASN A 604 9.88 29.40 4.68
CA ASN A 604 9.69 30.78 4.23
C ASN A 604 8.20 31.19 4.22
N ILE A 605 7.28 30.30 3.80
CA ILE A 605 5.83 30.58 3.86
C ILE A 605 5.39 30.71 5.32
N ILE A 606 5.83 29.80 6.19
CA ILE A 606 5.52 29.84 7.63
C ILE A 606 6.04 31.12 8.29
N SER A 607 7.20 31.63 7.84
CA SER A 607 7.80 32.87 8.36
C SER A 607 6.91 34.11 8.20
N ASN A 608 5.98 34.10 7.25
CA ASN A 608 5.07 35.21 6.98
C ASN A 608 3.71 35.07 7.69
N VAL A 609 3.48 33.95 8.38
CA VAL A 609 2.29 33.76 9.22
C VAL A 609 2.40 34.69 10.42
N ARG A 610 1.40 35.57 10.64
CA ARG A 610 1.45 36.58 11.71
C ARG A 610 1.53 36.01 13.12
N ARG A 611 0.97 34.81 13.34
CA ARG A 611 0.96 34.10 14.63
C ARG A 611 0.99 32.58 14.38
N PRO A 612 2.17 31.96 14.25
CA PRO A 612 2.24 30.51 14.15
C PRO A 612 1.78 29.87 15.46
N GLY A 613 0.99 28.79 15.36
CA GLY A 613 0.50 28.06 16.53
C GLY A 613 1.63 27.37 17.32
N LYS A 614 1.33 26.92 18.54
CA LYS A 614 2.30 26.22 19.41
C LYS A 614 2.98 25.02 18.73
N ASN A 615 2.24 24.26 17.93
CA ASN A 615 2.76 23.10 17.21
C ASN A 615 3.83 23.49 16.19
N THR A 616 3.61 24.56 15.43
CA THR A 616 4.57 25.08 14.46
C THR A 616 5.89 25.48 15.12
N LEU A 617 5.82 26.07 16.32
CA LEU A 617 7.01 26.44 17.08
C LEU A 617 7.81 25.24 17.56
N ILE A 618 7.13 24.20 18.05
CA ILE A 618 7.77 22.94 18.46
C ILE A 618 8.49 22.32 17.26
N THR A 619 7.83 22.26 16.11
CA THR A 619 8.42 21.71 14.89
C THR A 619 9.62 22.52 14.39
N LEU A 620 9.53 23.86 14.39
CA LEU A 620 10.65 24.74 14.01
C LEU A 620 11.84 24.59 14.97
N ALA A 621 11.59 24.46 16.27
CA ALA A 621 12.64 24.23 17.26
C ALA A 621 13.34 22.89 17.04
N ALA A 622 12.59 21.81 16.80
CA ALA A 622 13.14 20.49 16.50
C ALA A 622 14.00 20.50 15.22
N LEU A 623 13.51 21.17 14.16
CA LEU A 623 14.27 21.33 12.91
C LEU A 623 15.56 22.13 13.14
N MET A 624 15.51 23.21 13.92
CA MET A 624 16.69 24.01 14.27
C MET A 624 17.73 23.21 15.04
N GLU A 625 17.29 22.39 16.00
CA GLU A 625 18.16 21.50 16.78
C GLU A 625 18.87 20.50 15.87
N GLN A 626 18.14 19.87 14.94
CA GLN A 626 18.69 18.90 14.01
C GLN A 626 19.71 19.53 13.04
N GLU A 627 19.40 20.70 12.47
CA GLU A 627 20.32 21.45 11.61
C GLU A 627 21.61 21.84 12.36
N GLN A 628 21.47 22.27 13.62
CA GLN A 628 22.62 22.60 14.46
C GLN A 628 23.46 21.37 14.83
N ALA A 629 22.83 20.22 15.07
CA ALA A 629 23.50 18.95 15.36
C ALA A 629 24.36 18.49 14.16
N GLU A 630 23.85 18.64 12.94
CA GLU A 630 24.53 18.26 11.70
C GLU A 630 25.51 19.32 11.17
N ARG A 631 25.58 20.49 11.82
CA ARG A 631 26.35 21.66 11.37
C ARG A 631 25.94 22.14 9.97
N ASP A 632 24.65 22.02 9.66
CA ASP A 632 24.04 22.51 8.43
C ASP A 632 23.48 23.93 8.67
N ASP A 633 24.04 24.91 7.95
CA ASP A 633 23.64 26.31 8.07
C ASP A 633 22.46 26.68 7.14
N SER A 634 21.95 25.73 6.35
CA SER A 634 21.04 26.00 5.23
C SER A 634 19.67 26.53 5.67
N LEU A 635 19.14 26.07 6.81
CA LEU A 635 17.86 26.51 7.38
C LEU A 635 18.01 27.30 8.69
N LEU A 636 19.14 27.14 9.38
CA LEU A 636 19.38 27.66 10.74
C LEU A 636 19.15 29.17 10.87
N LYS A 637 19.60 29.96 9.89
CA LYS A 637 19.47 31.44 9.90
C LYS A 637 18.02 31.90 9.75
N PHE A 638 17.22 31.19 8.95
CA PHE A 638 15.82 31.53 8.72
C PHE A 638 14.98 31.22 9.95
N ILE A 639 15.18 30.05 10.56
CA ILE A 639 14.44 29.63 11.76
C ILE A 639 14.73 30.57 12.93
N LYS A 640 16.00 30.93 13.16
CA LYS A 640 16.40 31.89 14.20
C LYS A 640 15.72 33.25 14.03
N LYS A 641 15.60 33.76 12.79
CA LYS A 641 14.92 35.02 12.48
C LYS A 641 13.42 34.96 12.79
N ILE A 642 12.76 33.84 12.49
CA ILE A 642 11.32 33.66 12.78
C ILE A 642 11.09 33.67 14.29
N LEU A 643 11.86 32.86 15.01
CA LEU A 643 11.75 32.74 16.46
C LEU A 643 12.02 34.07 17.19
N SER A 644 12.97 34.88 16.70
CA SER A 644 13.33 36.16 17.34
C SER A 644 12.47 37.36 16.95
N SER A 645 11.74 37.31 15.83
CA SER A 645 10.96 38.46 15.33
C SER A 645 9.47 38.42 15.68
N GLN A 646 8.94 37.25 16.07
CA GLN A 646 7.50 37.06 16.28
C GLN A 646 7.09 36.63 17.70
N PHE A 647 8.04 36.32 18.59
CA PHE A 647 7.77 35.83 19.95
C PHE A 647 8.67 36.50 20.99
N ASP A 648 8.13 36.76 22.17
CA ASP A 648 8.86 37.31 23.31
C ASP A 648 9.75 36.24 23.98
N ASP A 649 10.81 36.66 24.68
CA ASP A 649 11.78 35.77 25.35
C ASP A 649 11.14 34.75 26.32
N ALA A 650 9.96 35.06 26.88
CA ALA A 650 9.22 34.19 27.79
C ALA A 650 8.57 32.98 27.07
N ASP A 651 8.05 33.17 25.86
CA ASP A 651 7.46 32.09 25.05
C ASP A 651 8.55 31.16 24.50
N LEU A 652 9.69 31.75 24.11
CA LEU A 652 10.89 31.01 23.71
C LEU A 652 11.52 30.22 24.87
N ALA A 653 11.42 30.71 26.11
CA ALA A 653 11.87 30.01 27.30
C ALA A 653 11.04 28.74 27.57
N ALA A 654 9.71 28.80 27.42
CA ALA A 654 8.82 27.64 27.58
C ALA A 654 9.03 26.55 26.51
N ILE A 655 9.49 26.94 25.31
CA ILE A 655 9.87 26.01 24.23
C ILE A 655 11.26 25.43 24.49
N ARG A 656 12.21 26.24 24.97
CA ARG A 656 13.55 25.79 25.40
C ARG A 656 13.54 24.87 26.62
N GLU A 657 12.52 24.95 27.47
CA GLU A 657 12.37 24.10 28.66
C GLU A 657 11.79 22.71 28.36
N ARG A 658 11.26 22.46 27.15
CA ARG A 658 10.93 21.11 26.67
C ARG A 658 12.12 20.48 25.95
N GLU A 659 12.97 19.90 26.80
CA GLU A 659 14.13 19.04 26.55
C GLU A 659 15.49 19.71 26.41
N LEU A 660 16.08 19.99 27.57
CA LEU A 660 17.43 19.51 27.85
C LEU A 660 17.36 18.78 29.20
N ALA A 661 17.51 17.45 29.21
CA ALA A 661 17.88 16.76 30.43
C ALA A 661 19.13 17.46 31.01
N PRO A 662 19.24 17.62 32.35
CA PRO A 662 20.35 18.35 32.99
C PRO A 662 21.76 17.86 32.59
N ALA A 663 21.86 16.65 32.03
CA ALA A 663 23.10 16.04 31.55
C ALA A 663 23.81 16.84 30.45
N VAL A 664 23.07 17.56 29.59
CA VAL A 664 23.70 18.32 28.48
C VAL A 664 24.01 19.77 28.88
N LYS A 665 23.34 20.30 29.91
CA LYS A 665 23.61 21.65 30.44
C LYS A 665 24.97 21.75 31.14
N ASN A 666 25.48 20.63 31.68
CA ASN A 666 26.81 20.55 32.28
C ASN A 666 27.96 20.42 31.25
N LEU A 667 27.66 20.21 29.97
CA LEU A 667 28.67 20.09 28.90
C LEU A 667 28.94 21.40 28.16
N TYR A 668 28.10 22.43 28.32
CA TYR A 668 28.18 23.67 27.54
C TYR A 668 29.02 24.80 28.17
N ILE A 669 29.59 24.62 29.36
CA ILE A 669 30.32 25.70 30.07
C ILE A 669 31.85 25.47 30.12
N SER A 670 32.39 24.28 29.85
CA SER A 670 33.84 24.02 29.99
C SER A 670 34.66 23.94 28.69
N PHE A 671 34.08 24.12 27.51
CA PHE A 671 34.78 23.85 26.25
C PHE A 671 35.24 25.08 25.45
N ARG A 672 35.68 26.13 26.15
CA ARG A 672 36.35 27.26 25.49
C ARG A 672 37.86 27.33 25.69
N GLU A 673 38.48 26.45 26.48
CA GLU A 673 39.93 26.48 26.65
C GLU A 673 40.53 25.07 26.78
N ARG A 674 41.49 24.77 25.90
CA ARG A 674 42.37 23.59 25.83
C ARG A 674 41.81 22.34 25.14
N PHE A 675 42.01 22.29 23.84
CA PHE A 675 42.25 21.04 23.14
C PHE A 675 43.33 21.24 22.09
N THR A 676 44.35 20.35 22.04
CA THR A 676 44.65 19.55 20.83
C THR A 676 45.79 18.53 20.99
N GLU A 677 46.84 18.73 21.79
CA GLU A 677 48.00 17.79 21.74
C GLU A 677 47.93 16.61 22.72
N GLY A 678 47.60 16.84 24.00
CA GLY A 678 47.63 15.79 25.02
C GLY A 678 46.57 14.70 24.85
N ILE A 679 45.41 15.06 24.29
CA ILE A 679 44.28 14.13 24.17
C ILE A 679 44.35 13.31 22.89
N ALA A 680 44.95 13.86 21.83
CA ALA A 680 45.33 13.09 20.65
C ALA A 680 46.38 12.01 21.00
N ALA A 681 47.36 12.35 21.85
CA ALA A 681 48.35 11.40 22.34
C ALA A 681 47.72 10.26 23.17
N LEU A 682 46.81 10.58 24.09
CA LEU A 682 46.09 9.57 24.89
C LEU A 682 45.22 8.64 24.03
N CYS A 683 44.57 9.17 22.99
CA CYS A 683 43.81 8.35 22.04
C CYS A 683 44.73 7.40 21.26
N ALA A 684 45.87 7.89 20.78
CA ALA A 684 46.87 7.11 20.07
C ALA A 684 47.49 6.00 20.95
N ASP A 685 47.81 6.31 22.21
CA ASP A 685 48.35 5.35 23.17
C ASP A 685 47.32 4.27 23.55
N SER A 686 46.04 4.64 23.68
CA SER A 686 44.94 3.69 23.95
C SER A 686 44.71 2.74 22.76
N LEU A 687 44.81 3.26 21.53
CA LEU A 687 44.74 2.47 20.31
C LEU A 687 45.94 1.51 20.15
N ALA A 688 47.13 1.94 20.57
CA ALA A 688 48.37 1.18 20.44
C ALA A 688 48.57 0.12 21.55
N SER A 689 48.15 0.41 22.79
CA SER A 689 48.37 -0.47 23.95
C SER A 689 47.35 -1.60 24.11
N GLY A 690 46.16 -1.48 23.52
CA GLY A 690 45.09 -2.49 23.63
C GLY A 690 44.54 -2.65 25.06
N ALA A 691 44.69 -1.64 25.91
CA ALA A 691 44.36 -1.74 27.33
C ALA A 691 42.87 -2.02 27.58
N ARG A 692 42.60 -3.05 28.41
CA ARG A 692 41.26 -3.51 28.82
C ARG A 692 40.89 -3.09 30.25
N GLU A 693 41.64 -2.20 30.87
CA GLU A 693 41.33 -1.72 32.22
C GLU A 693 40.71 -0.33 32.17
N TYR A 694 39.73 -0.10 33.05
CA TYR A 694 39.08 1.20 33.16
C TYR A 694 39.96 2.17 33.96
N PRO A 695 40.09 3.44 33.56
CA PRO A 695 40.52 4.48 34.50
C PRO A 695 39.52 4.57 35.68
N PRO A 696 39.86 5.26 36.78
CA PRO A 696 38.96 5.39 37.93
C PRO A 696 37.69 6.16 37.55
N LEU A 697 36.65 5.42 37.17
CA LEU A 697 35.33 5.92 36.78
C LEU A 697 34.34 5.80 37.95
N PRO A 698 33.32 6.67 38.02
CA PRO A 698 32.19 6.51 38.94
C PRO A 698 31.49 5.15 38.77
N GLY A 699 31.02 4.55 39.88
CA GLY A 699 30.51 3.17 39.90
C GLY A 699 29.34 2.90 38.94
N SER A 700 28.38 3.82 38.83
CA SER A 700 27.23 3.69 37.93
C SER A 700 27.63 3.66 36.45
N VAL A 701 28.59 4.52 36.07
CA VAL A 701 29.12 4.61 34.71
C VAL A 701 29.90 3.35 34.33
N ARG A 702 30.65 2.80 35.29
CA ARG A 702 31.43 1.58 35.11
C ARG A 702 30.55 0.34 34.88
N GLU A 703 29.45 0.22 35.63
CA GLU A 703 28.50 -0.89 35.50
C GLU A 703 27.79 -0.84 34.13
N GLU A 704 27.35 0.33 33.71
CA GLU A 704 26.65 0.49 32.42
C GLU A 704 27.57 0.22 31.22
N LEU A 705 28.79 0.76 31.23
CA LEU A 705 29.81 0.47 30.20
C LEU A 705 30.15 -1.02 30.14
N SER A 706 30.28 -1.69 31.28
CA SER A 706 30.59 -3.12 31.34
C SER A 706 29.45 -3.97 30.76
N GLY A 707 28.20 -3.59 31.05
CA GLY A 707 27.02 -4.26 30.48
C GLY A 707 26.87 -4.06 28.97
N ARG A 708 27.41 -2.97 28.40
CA ARG A 708 27.41 -2.71 26.95
C ARG A 708 28.55 -3.45 26.25
N ILE A 709 29.75 -3.44 26.82
CA ILE A 709 30.90 -4.18 26.29
C ILE A 709 30.61 -5.68 26.22
N ALA A 710 30.01 -6.26 27.26
CA ALA A 710 29.62 -7.66 27.28
C ALA A 710 28.64 -8.05 26.16
N ARG A 711 27.82 -7.11 25.65
CA ARG A 711 26.91 -7.34 24.52
C ARG A 711 27.61 -7.28 23.17
N LEU A 712 28.71 -6.52 23.06
CA LEU A 712 29.40 -6.24 21.80
C LEU A 712 30.57 -7.21 21.53
N GLU A 713 31.26 -7.68 22.58
CA GLU A 713 32.38 -8.62 22.50
C GLU A 713 32.11 -9.95 21.76
N PRO A 714 30.88 -10.53 21.71
CA PRO A 714 30.63 -11.78 20.99
C PRO A 714 30.77 -11.67 19.47
N THR A 715 30.64 -10.46 18.91
CA THR A 715 30.51 -10.24 17.46
C THR A 715 31.70 -9.46 16.88
N TRP A 716 32.38 -8.66 17.70
CA TRP A 716 33.44 -7.75 17.25
C TRP A 716 34.63 -7.75 18.21
N LEU A 717 35.83 -7.49 17.68
CA LEU A 717 36.99 -7.20 18.51
C LEU A 717 36.86 -5.78 19.08
N VAL A 718 36.25 -5.64 20.26
CA VAL A 718 36.01 -4.32 20.86
C VAL A 718 37.26 -3.85 21.63
N ARG A 719 37.81 -2.71 21.21
CA ARG A 719 38.83 -1.91 21.91
C ARG A 719 38.18 -0.79 22.73
N ARG A 720 38.95 -0.07 23.53
CA ARG A 720 38.47 1.06 24.33
C ARG A 720 39.24 2.32 23.94
N LEU A 721 38.51 3.37 23.58
CA LEU A 721 39.06 4.65 23.14
C LEU A 721 38.78 5.72 24.20
N TYR A 722 39.78 6.55 24.48
CA TYR A 722 39.57 7.78 25.25
C TYR A 722 38.83 8.80 24.38
N SER A 723 37.79 9.43 24.93
CA SER A 723 37.02 10.48 24.25
C SER A 723 37.46 11.86 24.69
N PRO A 724 37.44 12.86 23.78
CA PRO A 724 37.72 14.25 24.12
C PRO A 724 36.74 14.87 25.14
N MET A 725 35.63 14.20 25.48
CA MET A 725 34.74 14.64 26.56
C MET A 725 34.98 13.89 27.89
N GLU A 726 36.26 13.64 28.23
CA GLU A 726 36.75 12.98 29.46
C GLU A 726 36.24 11.54 29.73
N SER A 727 35.63 10.89 28.74
CA SER A 727 34.97 9.57 28.90
C SER A 727 35.69 8.45 28.13
N VAL A 728 35.48 7.18 28.54
CA VAL A 728 36.04 6.00 27.85
C VAL A 728 34.93 5.25 27.13
N TRP A 729 35.13 4.96 25.84
CA TRP A 729 34.12 4.39 24.95
C TRP A 729 34.55 3.04 24.37
N PRO A 730 33.63 2.07 24.20
CA PRO A 730 33.89 0.89 23.39
C PRO A 730 33.99 1.29 21.91
N TYR A 731 35.07 0.88 21.25
CA TYR A 731 35.40 1.21 19.87
C TYR A 731 35.83 -0.06 19.14
N ARG A 732 35.43 -0.23 17.88
CA ARG A 732 35.67 -1.44 17.08
C ARG A 732 37.05 -1.49 16.43
#